data_AF-A0A7C6D065-F1
#
_entry.id   AF-A0A7C6D065-F1
#
_cell.length_a   1.000
_cell.length_b   1.000
_cell.length_c   1.000
_cell.angle_alpha   90.00
_cell.angle_beta   90.00
_cell.angle_gamma   90.00
#
_symmetry.space_group_name_H-M   'P 1'
#
loop_
_entity.id
_entity.type
_entity.pdbx_description
1 polymer ?
#
loop_
_entity_poly.entity_id
_entity_poly.type
_entity_poly.pdbx_seq_one_letter_code
_entity_poly.pdbx_strand_id
1 'polypeptide(L)'
;MLSPEYELSEDYVQYWWIIPLLTESQEHALVGRVESVSSKRCIIRCEIPGLPTSLGEPATLFLASHKALAEAGAVKKDDLVRFHWVNPGTAKRDRNGTAYAIAKNVRQITEDAFEERRKNLLDYLQAELIKRLHHELSKAEASIDEEVSSRTQSKLAEAEAKLEQAVKLKELAEQQLGQAVAKDIQLEQERRSLADTWRELEGKGKVLEAKANELAAEKAKLESLYENHIKHIEYLFPKEVKAGRTARASMNLVEIREQWVKAIESAGLRLPEDICLSFLVSTLTACLSGSLVLLSGPVGTGKTSTIRTAAQLLDGGVEVVPVRPGWLDSSDLLGFYDPLRNIYSPSPFVNGLIEAKNYSDRLFFLALDELNLARIEDYGADLLSVLEYSKGDGEGQRTDGLKLYAQDLQTRLRNELTLLCTEQAELQKEGRNLSVEKRLRLEELAGLLKTYPGTLGIPENLVLLGTLNADETTYDLSPKVIDRSYVIQFPPAQLEDYLNTIPRNLDDLRLPLSLADIQPALSDTPLAPEGEDYWTILLGWKDQLQDVVLPLGHRAKRDFRVFTNTAHLLGMDGKEAFRYFIFTKILPRIRFLKDDEGGKGEALLSWLNNREVRPYLSPSAQSVAAWLSAQVSDELRPLVSYWR
;
A
#
# COMPACT_ATOMS: atom_id res chain seq x y z
N MET A 1 9.33 -47.61 150.17
CA MET A 1 8.24 -46.66 150.47
C MET A 1 7.69 -46.21 149.12
N LEU A 2 6.45 -46.41 148.69
CA LEU A 2 5.18 -46.88 149.27
C LEU A 2 4.36 -47.57 148.15
N SER A 3 3.36 -48.35 148.53
CA SER A 3 2.35 -49.02 147.69
C SER A 3 1.39 -48.03 146.99
N PRO A 4 0.47 -48.46 146.08
CA PRO A 4 -0.78 -49.18 146.43
C PRO A 4 -1.19 -50.32 145.47
N GLU A 5 -2.28 -51.03 145.81
CA GLU A 5 -2.77 -52.32 145.23
C GLU A 5 -3.67 -52.19 143.98
N TYR A 6 -3.58 -53.21 143.09
CA TYR A 6 -4.35 -53.52 141.83
C TYR A 6 -4.37 -52.41 140.74
N GLU A 7 -4.40 -52.62 139.40
CA GLU A 7 -4.91 -53.66 138.47
C GLU A 7 -4.32 -53.43 137.03
N LEU A 8 -4.35 -54.45 136.15
CA LEU A 8 -4.28 -54.48 134.65
C LEU A 8 -3.68 -53.30 133.81
N SER A 9 -2.74 -53.59 132.88
CA SER A 9 -2.69 -53.15 131.44
C SER A 9 -1.34 -53.54 130.77
N GLU A 10 -1.32 -54.42 129.75
CA GLU A 10 -1.17 -54.11 128.30
C GLU A 10 0.24 -53.57 127.94
N ASP A 11 1.16 -54.22 127.20
CA ASP A 11 1.06 -55.27 126.19
C ASP A 11 2.24 -56.26 126.21
N TYR A 12 1.87 -57.47 125.80
CA TYR A 12 2.58 -58.72 125.65
C TYR A 12 3.88 -58.69 124.80
N VAL A 13 4.88 -59.46 125.25
CA VAL A 13 5.58 -60.56 124.54
C VAL A 13 6.05 -60.21 123.10
N GLN A 14 7.35 -60.23 122.76
CA GLN A 14 7.99 -61.44 122.21
C GLN A 14 9.52 -61.31 122.05
N TYR A 15 10.29 -61.57 123.11
CA TYR A 15 11.48 -62.42 122.99
C TYR A 15 11.07 -63.87 123.31
N TRP A 16 10.08 -64.39 122.57
CA TRP A 16 9.61 -65.79 122.66
C TRP A 16 9.97 -66.60 121.41
N TRP A 17 10.72 -66.02 120.48
CA TRP A 17 10.97 -66.64 119.18
C TRP A 17 12.16 -67.60 119.16
N ILE A 18 12.82 -67.82 120.31
CA ILE A 18 14.05 -68.60 120.37
C ILE A 18 13.84 -69.98 121.01
N ILE A 19 12.65 -70.32 121.55
CA ILE A 19 12.50 -71.52 122.41
C ILE A 19 11.26 -72.44 122.17
N PRO A 20 10.20 -72.15 121.37
CA PRO A 20 9.10 -73.10 121.22
C PRO A 20 8.98 -73.88 119.89
N LEU A 21 10.02 -73.97 119.05
CA LEU A 21 10.07 -75.05 118.03
C LEU A 21 10.73 -76.34 118.55
N LEU A 22 11.12 -76.36 119.83
CA LEU A 22 11.39 -77.56 120.62
C LEU A 22 10.33 -77.75 121.73
N THR A 23 9.09 -77.28 121.51
CA THR A 23 7.97 -77.53 122.43
C THR A 23 6.71 -77.99 121.67
N GLU A 24 6.76 -79.20 121.15
CA GLU A 24 5.68 -80.16 121.35
C GLU A 24 6.32 -81.55 121.42
N SER A 25 6.36 -82.05 122.65
CA SER A 25 6.69 -83.44 123.02
C SER A 25 7.96 -84.07 122.40
N GLN A 26 8.94 -84.22 123.29
CA GLN A 26 9.91 -85.32 123.35
C GLN A 26 11.31 -85.01 122.84
N GLU A 27 12.18 -84.76 123.82
CA GLU A 27 13.48 -85.43 123.94
C GLU A 27 14.26 -85.62 122.62
N HIS A 28 14.60 -84.51 121.95
CA HIS A 28 15.63 -84.54 120.93
C HIS A 28 16.95 -84.92 121.60
N ALA A 29 17.42 -86.11 121.28
CA ALA A 29 18.70 -86.61 121.70
C ALA A 29 19.80 -85.79 121.02
N LEU A 30 20.38 -84.86 121.77
CA LEU A 30 21.43 -83.96 121.31
C LEU A 30 22.76 -84.68 121.34
N VAL A 31 23.66 -84.27 120.44
CA VAL A 31 25.02 -84.81 120.35
C VAL A 31 25.97 -83.70 120.75
N GLY A 32 26.89 -84.00 121.67
CA GLY A 32 27.90 -83.06 122.12
C GLY A 32 29.23 -83.75 122.34
N ARG A 33 30.28 -82.95 122.45
CA ARG A 33 31.64 -83.46 122.65
C ARG A 33 32.03 -83.30 124.11
N VAL A 34 32.61 -84.35 124.70
CA VAL A 34 33.04 -84.33 126.11
C VAL A 34 34.29 -83.48 126.26
N GLU A 35 34.24 -82.45 127.10
CA GLU A 35 35.32 -81.47 127.22
C GLU A 35 36.20 -81.70 128.47
N SER A 36 35.58 -82.12 129.59
CA SER A 36 36.30 -82.52 130.79
C SER A 36 35.54 -83.53 131.65
N VAL A 37 36.28 -84.41 132.34
CA VAL A 37 35.72 -85.47 133.19
C VAL A 37 36.42 -85.46 134.56
N SER A 38 35.63 -85.43 135.64
CA SER A 38 36.09 -85.52 137.03
C SER A 38 35.37 -86.68 137.76
N SER A 39 35.87 -87.07 138.94
CA SER A 39 35.30 -88.17 139.74
C SER A 39 33.85 -87.96 140.21
N LYS A 40 33.26 -86.77 139.99
CA LYS A 40 31.85 -86.50 140.36
C LYS A 40 31.00 -85.91 139.25
N ARG A 41 31.60 -85.37 138.17
CA ARG A 41 30.90 -84.66 137.08
C ARG A 41 31.64 -84.79 135.75
N CYS A 42 30.89 -84.88 134.66
CA CYS A 42 31.37 -84.79 133.28
C CYS A 42 30.74 -83.55 132.60
N ILE A 43 31.55 -82.74 131.93
CA ILE A 43 31.15 -81.52 131.21
C ILE A 43 31.14 -81.80 129.71
N ILE A 44 30.00 -81.59 129.07
CA ILE A 44 29.79 -81.80 127.63
C ILE A 44 29.51 -80.45 126.98
N ARG A 45 30.26 -80.14 125.92
CA ARG A 45 30.07 -78.97 125.07
C ARG A 45 29.14 -79.31 123.92
N CYS A 46 28.09 -78.53 123.73
CA CYS A 46 27.17 -78.66 122.60
C CYS A 46 26.97 -77.29 121.94
N GLU A 47 27.13 -77.24 120.63
CA GLU A 47 26.81 -76.07 119.80
C GLU A 47 25.39 -76.24 119.27
N ILE A 48 24.53 -75.25 119.50
CA ILE A 48 23.13 -75.27 119.03
C ILE A 48 23.06 -74.46 117.73
N PRO A 49 22.85 -75.10 116.56
CA PRO A 49 22.78 -74.38 115.29
C PRO A 49 21.50 -73.54 115.23
N GLY A 50 21.61 -72.29 114.78
CA GLY A 50 20.45 -71.42 114.51
C GLY A 50 20.11 -70.39 115.58
N LEU A 51 20.94 -70.25 116.63
CA LEU A 51 20.87 -69.07 117.50
C LEU A 51 21.63 -67.90 116.85
N PRO A 52 20.97 -66.78 116.52
CA PRO A 52 21.68 -65.56 116.16
C PRO A 52 22.28 -64.96 117.44
N THR A 53 23.61 -64.92 117.51
CA THR A 53 24.35 -64.09 118.47
C THR A 53 24.98 -62.93 117.73
N SER A 54 24.87 -61.73 118.30
CA SER A 54 25.28 -60.44 117.71
C SER A 54 26.79 -60.26 117.48
N LEU A 55 27.59 -61.33 117.60
CA LEU A 55 29.06 -61.30 117.58
C LEU A 55 29.71 -62.45 116.76
N GLY A 56 28.93 -63.17 115.95
CA GLY A 56 29.51 -64.11 114.97
C GLY A 56 30.12 -65.40 115.55
N GLU A 57 29.96 -65.66 116.85
CA GLU A 57 30.42 -66.90 117.50
C GLU A 57 29.25 -67.70 118.11
N PRO A 58 29.18 -69.03 117.88
CA PRO A 58 28.04 -69.87 118.23
C PRO A 58 27.83 -70.01 119.74
N ALA A 59 26.58 -69.78 120.18
CA ALA A 59 26.16 -69.94 121.56
C ALA A 59 26.43 -71.37 122.04
N THR A 60 27.36 -71.50 122.99
CA THR A 60 27.85 -72.79 123.48
C THR A 60 27.22 -73.08 124.84
N LEU A 61 26.54 -74.23 124.98
CA LEU A 61 25.93 -74.65 126.23
C LEU A 61 26.78 -75.76 126.88
N PHE A 62 27.09 -75.62 128.18
CA PHE A 62 27.82 -76.61 128.95
C PHE A 62 26.87 -77.39 129.88
N LEU A 63 26.87 -78.72 129.78
CA LEU A 63 25.98 -79.60 130.54
C LEU A 63 26.78 -80.50 131.49
N ALA A 64 26.32 -80.65 132.75
CA ALA A 64 26.98 -81.46 133.78
C ALA A 64 26.14 -82.68 134.18
N SER A 65 26.70 -83.89 134.12
CA SER A 65 25.99 -85.13 134.51
C SER A 65 26.24 -85.53 135.98
N HIS A 66 25.27 -86.23 136.59
CA HIS A 66 25.29 -86.60 138.02
C HIS A 66 25.61 -88.09 138.23
N LYS A 67 26.64 -88.37 139.05
CA LYS A 67 27.05 -89.63 139.73
C LYS A 67 27.20 -90.94 138.92
N ALA A 68 26.36 -91.25 137.94
CA ALA A 68 26.34 -92.56 137.26
C ALA A 68 27.48 -92.79 136.26
N LEU A 69 28.08 -91.72 135.70
CA LEU A 69 29.16 -91.83 134.71
C LEU A 69 30.57 -91.83 135.32
N ALA A 70 30.74 -91.22 136.49
CA ALA A 70 32.06 -91.04 137.08
C ALA A 70 32.60 -92.32 137.78
N GLU A 71 31.73 -93.28 138.10
CA GLU A 71 32.11 -94.57 138.68
C GLU A 71 32.36 -95.66 137.62
N ALA A 72 32.10 -95.41 136.33
CA ALA A 72 32.07 -96.46 135.29
C ALA A 72 33.14 -96.37 134.17
N GLY A 73 34.09 -95.43 134.19
CA GLY A 73 35.26 -95.42 133.28
C GLY A 73 35.01 -95.37 131.76
N ALA A 74 33.78 -95.12 131.30
CA ALA A 74 33.34 -95.40 129.92
C ALA A 74 33.40 -94.23 128.92
N VAL A 75 33.82 -93.02 129.32
CA VAL A 75 33.87 -91.85 128.42
C VAL A 75 35.14 -91.05 128.68
N LYS A 76 35.87 -90.71 127.63
CA LYS A 76 37.10 -89.89 127.68
C LYS A 76 36.85 -88.51 127.09
N LYS A 77 37.81 -87.60 127.34
CA LYS A 77 37.83 -86.28 126.69
C LYS A 77 37.82 -86.48 125.16
N ASP A 78 37.05 -85.64 124.46
CA ASP A 78 36.78 -85.61 123.02
C ASP A 78 35.83 -86.67 122.44
N ASP A 79 35.29 -87.59 123.24
CA ASP A 79 34.27 -88.52 122.79
C ASP A 79 32.97 -87.80 122.41
N LEU A 80 32.35 -88.24 121.30
CA LEU A 80 31.01 -87.82 120.87
C LEU A 80 29.96 -88.63 121.62
N VAL A 81 29.10 -87.91 122.34
CA VAL A 81 28.07 -88.53 123.17
C VAL A 81 26.70 -87.99 122.81
N ARG A 82 25.75 -88.90 122.67
CA ARG A 82 24.33 -88.59 122.65
C ARG A 82 23.83 -88.39 124.06
N PHE A 83 23.03 -87.38 124.31
CA PHE A 83 22.38 -87.17 125.58
C PHE A 83 20.98 -86.60 125.40
N HIS A 84 20.14 -86.75 126.43
CA HIS A 84 18.82 -86.15 126.48
C HIS A 84 18.80 -85.01 127.50
N TRP A 85 18.29 -83.86 127.05
CA TRP A 85 18.14 -82.68 127.91
C TRP A 85 16.84 -82.79 128.71
N VAL A 86 16.92 -82.61 130.04
CA VAL A 86 15.75 -82.65 130.92
C VAL A 86 15.30 -81.23 131.27
N ASN A 87 14.17 -80.84 130.66
CA ASN A 87 13.29 -79.72 131.00
C ASN A 87 13.92 -78.29 130.97
N PRO A 88 13.47 -77.38 130.08
CA PRO A 88 14.02 -76.02 129.93
C PRO A 88 13.83 -75.09 131.14
N GLY A 89 12.97 -75.44 132.11
CA GLY A 89 12.63 -74.57 133.23
C GLY A 89 13.66 -74.47 134.37
N THR A 90 14.72 -75.26 134.37
CA THR A 90 15.69 -75.31 135.48
C THR A 90 17.13 -75.08 135.02
N ALA A 91 17.42 -73.93 134.43
CA ALA A 91 18.81 -73.49 134.24
C ALA A 91 19.34 -72.91 135.56
N LYS A 92 20.43 -73.49 136.08
CA LYS A 92 21.14 -72.95 137.26
C LYS A 92 22.41 -72.25 136.78
N ARG A 93 22.80 -71.18 137.46
CA ARG A 93 24.09 -70.53 137.25
C ARG A 93 25.07 -70.96 138.33
N ASP A 94 26.32 -71.16 137.94
CA ASP A 94 27.40 -71.30 138.91
C ASP A 94 27.80 -69.92 139.48
N ARG A 95 28.78 -69.89 140.38
CA ARG A 95 29.25 -68.64 141.00
C ARG A 95 29.86 -67.65 139.99
N ASN A 96 30.21 -68.11 138.79
CA ASN A 96 30.82 -67.30 137.74
C ASN A 96 29.80 -66.84 136.68
N GLY A 97 28.50 -67.14 136.88
CA GLY A 97 27.42 -66.65 136.03
C GLY A 97 27.14 -67.49 134.79
N THR A 98 27.86 -68.59 134.56
CA THR A 98 27.64 -69.50 133.42
C THR A 98 26.40 -70.35 133.67
N ALA A 99 25.45 -70.34 132.73
CA ALA A 99 24.23 -71.13 132.83
C ALA A 99 24.51 -72.58 132.42
N TYR A 100 24.10 -73.53 133.26
CA TYR A 100 24.20 -74.96 132.98
C TYR A 100 22.86 -75.67 133.25
N ALA A 101 22.66 -76.81 132.58
CA ALA A 101 21.55 -77.71 132.81
C ALA A 101 22.03 -79.16 133.01
N ILE A 102 21.15 -80.02 133.52
CA ILE A 102 21.47 -81.42 133.84
C ILE A 102 20.99 -82.32 132.70
N ALA A 103 21.91 -83.11 132.13
CA ALA A 103 21.60 -84.09 131.10
C ALA A 103 21.32 -85.48 131.69
N LYS A 104 20.41 -86.24 131.06
CA LYS A 104 20.16 -87.67 131.35
C LYS A 104 20.50 -88.53 130.11
N ASN A 105 20.73 -89.82 130.36
CA ASN A 105 20.92 -90.85 129.33
C ASN A 105 22.04 -90.54 128.31
N VAL A 106 23.28 -90.40 128.80
CA VAL A 106 24.46 -90.15 127.95
C VAL A 106 25.02 -91.47 127.41
N ARG A 107 25.14 -91.63 126.08
CA ARG A 107 25.70 -92.82 125.39
C ARG A 107 26.66 -92.43 124.26
N GLN A 108 27.79 -93.11 124.13
CA GLN A 108 28.74 -92.92 123.03
C GLN A 108 28.16 -93.42 121.69
N ILE A 109 28.45 -92.73 120.58
CA ILE A 109 28.02 -93.13 119.22
C ILE A 109 29.25 -93.20 118.29
N THR A 110 29.24 -94.09 117.30
CA THR A 110 30.26 -94.17 116.22
C THR A 110 29.84 -93.36 114.98
N GLU A 111 30.82 -92.76 114.29
CA GLU A 111 30.66 -91.67 113.29
C GLU A 111 29.86 -92.05 112.02
N ASP A 112 29.85 -93.32 111.62
CA ASP A 112 29.29 -93.76 110.32
C ASP A 112 27.75 -93.70 110.19
N ALA A 113 26.99 -93.74 111.30
CA ALA A 113 25.53 -93.85 111.24
C ALA A 113 24.78 -92.50 111.03
N PHE A 114 25.49 -91.37 111.06
CA PHE A 114 24.87 -90.03 111.03
C PHE A 114 24.82 -89.41 109.63
N GLU A 115 25.81 -89.65 108.77
CA GLU A 115 25.85 -89.04 107.43
C GLU A 115 24.76 -89.55 106.48
N GLU A 116 24.42 -90.84 106.57
CA GLU A 116 23.44 -91.46 105.66
C GLU A 116 22.03 -90.89 105.85
N ARG A 117 21.64 -90.55 107.09
CA ARG A 117 20.28 -90.07 107.39
C ARG A 117 20.07 -88.60 107.02
N ARG A 118 21.13 -87.79 107.01
CA ARG A 118 21.07 -86.36 106.61
C ARG A 118 20.83 -86.21 105.11
N LYS A 119 21.42 -87.07 104.28
CA LYS A 119 21.29 -87.03 102.82
C LYS A 119 19.83 -87.26 102.38
N ASN A 120 19.17 -88.27 102.93
CA ASN A 120 17.80 -88.62 102.54
C ASN A 120 16.74 -87.54 102.87
N LEU A 121 16.97 -86.70 103.89
CA LEU A 121 16.00 -85.66 104.27
C LEU A 121 16.05 -84.43 103.35
N LEU A 122 17.23 -84.11 102.81
CA LEU A 122 17.45 -82.99 101.89
C LEU A 122 16.80 -83.21 100.53
N ASP A 123 16.88 -84.44 100.01
CA ASP A 123 16.27 -84.79 98.71
C ASP A 123 14.73 -84.69 98.75
N TYR A 124 14.09 -85.02 99.87
CA TYR A 124 12.64 -84.94 100.03
C TYR A 124 12.13 -83.48 100.02
N LEU A 125 12.82 -82.57 100.72
CA LEU A 125 12.41 -81.16 100.80
C LEU A 125 12.58 -80.41 99.47
N GLN A 126 13.58 -80.77 98.66
CA GLN A 126 13.76 -80.17 97.32
C GLN A 126 12.62 -80.54 96.37
N ALA A 127 12.12 -81.78 96.42
CA ALA A 127 11.06 -82.23 95.52
C ALA A 127 9.73 -81.48 95.75
N GLU A 128 9.39 -81.15 96.99
CA GLU A 128 8.10 -80.53 97.32
C GLU A 128 8.05 -79.03 96.95
N LEU A 129 9.18 -78.32 97.02
CA LEU A 129 9.27 -76.91 96.62
C LEU A 129 9.13 -76.74 95.09
N ILE A 130 9.72 -77.66 94.33
CA ILE A 130 9.66 -77.67 92.86
C ILE A 130 8.21 -77.87 92.37
N LYS A 131 7.41 -78.70 93.06
CA LYS A 131 5.99 -78.91 92.71
C LYS A 131 5.14 -77.65 92.86
N ARG A 132 5.32 -76.88 93.94
CA ARG A 132 4.54 -75.64 94.15
C ARG A 132 4.87 -74.56 93.12
N LEU A 133 6.15 -74.40 92.78
CA LEU A 133 6.58 -73.42 91.78
C LEU A 133 6.04 -73.73 90.37
N HIS A 134 5.99 -75.01 89.98
CA HIS A 134 5.41 -75.39 88.68
C HIS A 134 3.91 -75.08 88.57
N HIS A 135 3.16 -75.18 89.67
CA HIS A 135 1.71 -74.92 89.63
C HIS A 135 1.36 -73.43 89.44
N GLU A 136 2.13 -72.54 90.06
CA GLU A 136 1.95 -71.08 89.88
C GLU A 136 2.38 -70.63 88.48
N LEU A 137 3.47 -71.19 87.93
CA LEU A 137 3.98 -70.85 86.59
C LEU A 137 2.96 -71.21 85.49
N SER A 138 2.36 -72.40 85.58
CA SER A 138 1.38 -72.88 84.60
C SER A 138 0.11 -72.01 84.53
N LYS A 139 -0.32 -71.41 85.65
CA LYS A 139 -1.46 -70.49 85.65
C LYS A 139 -1.15 -69.16 84.96
N ALA A 140 0.07 -68.65 85.10
CA ALA A 140 0.49 -67.40 84.47
C ALA A 140 0.68 -67.54 82.94
N GLU A 141 1.24 -68.66 82.49
CA GLU A 141 1.48 -68.94 81.06
C GLU A 141 0.16 -69.03 80.27
N ALA A 142 -0.87 -69.70 80.82
CA ALA A 142 -2.16 -69.85 80.15
C ALA A 142 -2.91 -68.52 79.92
N SER A 143 -2.69 -67.51 80.76
CA SER A 143 -3.35 -66.20 80.61
C SER A 143 -2.67 -65.28 79.60
N ILE A 144 -1.38 -65.50 79.28
CA ILE A 144 -0.60 -64.64 78.37
C ILE A 144 -0.78 -65.08 76.91
N ASP A 145 -0.87 -66.38 76.65
CA ASP A 145 -0.97 -66.91 75.29
C ASP A 145 -2.29 -66.53 74.57
N GLU A 146 -3.40 -66.42 75.31
CA GLU A 146 -4.70 -66.10 74.72
C GLU A 146 -4.82 -64.61 74.30
N GLU A 147 -4.19 -63.70 75.04
CA GLU A 147 -4.25 -62.25 74.78
C GLU A 147 -3.26 -61.79 73.69
N VAL A 148 -2.09 -62.43 73.58
CA VAL A 148 -1.05 -62.08 72.58
C VAL A 148 -1.42 -62.59 71.18
N SER A 149 -2.04 -63.77 71.07
CA SER A 149 -2.36 -64.39 69.78
C SER A 149 -3.45 -63.63 69.00
N SER A 150 -4.49 -63.16 69.69
CA SER A 150 -5.58 -62.40 69.04
C SER A 150 -5.14 -61.01 68.56
N ARG A 151 -4.27 -60.32 69.32
CA ARG A 151 -3.82 -58.96 69.02
C ARG A 151 -2.76 -58.92 67.90
N THR A 152 -1.94 -59.96 67.78
CA THR A 152 -0.92 -60.08 66.72
C THR A 152 -1.55 -60.42 65.37
N GLN A 153 -2.52 -61.35 65.33
CA GLN A 153 -3.24 -61.70 64.10
C GLN A 153 -4.04 -60.51 63.52
N SER A 154 -4.68 -59.71 64.37
CA SER A 154 -5.43 -58.53 63.93
C SER A 154 -4.52 -57.45 63.31
N LYS A 155 -3.35 -57.18 63.91
CA LYS A 155 -2.39 -56.20 63.36
C LYS A 155 -1.72 -56.69 62.08
N LEU A 156 -1.47 -57.99 61.95
CA LEU A 156 -0.90 -58.58 60.74
C LEU A 156 -1.86 -58.41 59.55
N ALA A 157 -3.14 -58.76 59.73
CA ALA A 157 -4.15 -58.61 58.70
C ALA A 157 -4.32 -57.13 58.26
N GLU A 158 -4.23 -56.19 59.20
CA GLU A 158 -4.33 -54.76 58.89
C GLU A 158 -3.10 -54.24 58.11
N ALA A 159 -1.91 -54.77 58.39
CA ALA A 159 -0.68 -54.44 57.67
C ALA A 159 -0.66 -55.06 56.26
N GLU A 160 -1.12 -56.30 56.11
CA GLU A 160 -1.24 -56.97 54.82
C GLU A 160 -2.22 -56.26 53.88
N ALA A 161 -3.37 -55.82 54.40
CA ALA A 161 -4.34 -55.03 53.62
C ALA A 161 -3.76 -53.69 53.14
N LYS A 162 -2.99 -52.98 53.99
CA LYS A 162 -2.31 -51.72 53.62
C LYS A 162 -1.23 -51.95 52.56
N LEU A 163 -0.48 -53.04 52.66
CA LEU A 163 0.54 -53.41 51.69
C LEU A 163 -0.09 -53.72 50.32
N GLU A 164 -1.16 -54.52 50.28
CA GLU A 164 -1.86 -54.86 49.04
C GLU A 164 -2.42 -53.60 48.35
N GLN A 165 -2.96 -52.65 49.12
CA GLN A 165 -3.44 -51.38 48.60
C GLN A 165 -2.31 -50.50 48.04
N ALA A 166 -1.15 -50.48 48.69
CA ALA A 166 0.01 -49.73 48.22
C ALA A 166 0.60 -50.31 46.92
N VAL A 167 0.62 -51.64 46.79
CA VAL A 167 1.08 -52.32 45.56
C VAL A 167 0.16 -51.98 44.39
N LYS A 168 -1.16 -52.04 44.57
CA LYS A 168 -2.13 -51.66 43.52
C LYS A 168 -1.99 -50.20 43.09
N LEU A 169 -1.76 -49.28 44.02
CA LEU A 169 -1.53 -47.86 43.71
C LEU A 169 -0.22 -47.63 42.93
N LYS A 170 0.84 -48.38 43.27
CA LYS A 170 2.12 -48.30 42.56
C LYS A 170 1.99 -48.81 41.11
N GLU A 171 1.34 -49.95 40.90
CA GLU A 171 1.10 -50.50 39.56
C GLU A 171 0.29 -49.53 38.69
N LEU A 172 -0.74 -48.90 39.25
CA LEU A 172 -1.53 -47.88 38.55
C LEU A 172 -0.68 -46.65 38.17
N ALA A 173 0.18 -46.19 39.07
CA ALA A 173 1.06 -45.05 38.81
C ALA A 173 2.13 -45.37 37.74
N GLU A 174 2.70 -46.57 37.75
CA GLU A 174 3.64 -47.03 36.72
C GLU A 174 2.98 -47.12 35.35
N GLN A 175 1.73 -47.59 35.28
CA GLN A 175 0.96 -47.63 34.04
C GLN A 175 0.66 -46.22 33.49
N GLN A 176 0.28 -45.28 34.37
CA GLN A 176 0.04 -43.88 33.98
C GLN A 176 1.32 -43.18 33.51
N LEU A 177 2.46 -43.44 34.17
CA LEU A 177 3.76 -42.91 33.77
C LEU A 177 4.18 -43.44 32.39
N GLY A 178 3.98 -44.74 32.13
CA GLY A 178 4.24 -45.34 30.82
C GLY A 178 3.42 -44.70 29.69
N GLN A 179 2.14 -44.41 29.94
CA GLN A 179 1.27 -43.71 28.98
C GLN A 179 1.71 -42.25 28.74
N ALA A 180 2.12 -41.54 29.80
CA ALA A 180 2.59 -40.16 29.69
C ALA A 180 3.89 -40.07 28.88
N VAL A 181 4.86 -40.96 29.13
CA VAL A 181 6.13 -40.99 28.40
C VAL A 181 5.91 -41.32 26.92
N ALA A 182 5.04 -42.27 26.60
CA ALA A 182 4.73 -42.59 25.21
C ALA A 182 4.10 -41.41 24.46
N LYS A 183 3.20 -40.67 25.12
CA LYS A 183 2.57 -39.47 24.56
C LYS A 183 3.58 -38.33 24.36
N ASP A 184 4.52 -38.15 25.28
CA ASP A 184 5.56 -37.12 25.18
C ASP A 184 6.51 -37.39 24.01
N ILE A 185 6.93 -38.65 23.82
CA ILE A 185 7.75 -39.07 22.67
C ILE A 185 7.00 -38.80 21.35
N GLN A 186 5.70 -39.09 21.28
CA GLN A 186 4.89 -38.82 20.10
C GLN A 186 4.79 -37.31 19.80
N LEU A 187 4.52 -36.50 20.81
CA LEU A 187 4.46 -35.03 20.67
C LEU A 187 5.81 -34.45 20.22
N GLU A 188 6.92 -34.97 20.72
CA GLU A 188 8.27 -34.55 20.34
C GLU A 188 8.55 -34.85 18.85
N GLN A 189 8.10 -36.01 18.36
CA GLN A 189 8.20 -36.39 16.94
C GLN A 189 7.34 -35.49 16.04
N GLU A 190 6.10 -35.22 16.42
CA GLU A 190 5.20 -34.30 15.70
C GLU A 190 5.76 -32.88 15.68
N ARG A 191 6.35 -32.42 16.79
CA ARG A 191 6.96 -31.09 16.89
C ARG A 191 8.17 -30.94 15.97
N ARG A 192 8.98 -32.00 15.82
CA ARG A 192 10.10 -32.03 14.85
C ARG A 192 9.62 -31.99 13.41
N SER A 193 8.62 -32.80 13.04
CA SER A 193 8.08 -32.79 11.67
C SER A 193 7.42 -31.45 11.32
N LEU A 194 6.72 -30.81 12.27
CA LEU A 194 6.21 -29.45 12.11
C LEU A 194 7.33 -28.43 11.92
N ALA A 195 8.44 -28.54 12.67
CA ALA A 195 9.56 -27.61 12.53
C ALA A 195 10.22 -27.71 11.15
N ASP A 196 10.34 -28.91 10.59
CA ASP A 196 10.92 -29.12 9.27
C ASP A 196 10.01 -28.59 8.15
N THR A 197 8.69 -28.84 8.25
CA THR A 197 7.71 -28.27 7.30
C THR A 197 7.65 -26.74 7.37
N TRP A 198 7.77 -26.15 8.57
CA TRP A 198 7.87 -24.70 8.74
C TRP A 198 9.11 -24.12 8.06
N ARG A 199 10.29 -24.75 8.17
CA ARG A 199 11.50 -24.29 7.46
C ARG A 199 11.34 -24.36 5.94
N GLU A 200 10.72 -25.41 5.43
CA GLU A 200 10.47 -25.54 3.99
C GLU A 200 9.52 -24.45 3.47
N LEU A 201 8.43 -24.18 4.21
CA LEU A 201 7.47 -23.12 3.88
C LEU A 201 8.11 -21.72 3.99
N GLU A 202 8.95 -21.48 4.98
CA GLU A 202 9.69 -20.22 5.11
C GLU A 202 10.65 -20.00 3.93
N GLY A 203 11.34 -21.06 3.48
CA GLY A 203 12.18 -21.01 2.28
C GLY A 203 11.37 -20.68 1.02
N LYS A 204 10.22 -21.32 0.82
CA LYS A 204 9.30 -21.02 -0.30
C LYS A 204 8.75 -19.58 -0.21
N GLY A 205 8.43 -19.10 0.99
CA GLY A 205 7.98 -17.73 1.24
C GLY A 205 9.01 -16.69 0.78
N LYS A 206 10.28 -16.87 1.14
CA LYS A 206 11.39 -15.97 0.73
C LYS A 206 11.57 -15.90 -0.78
N VAL A 207 11.43 -17.04 -1.48
CA VAL A 207 11.52 -17.09 -2.95
C VAL A 207 10.34 -16.38 -3.61
N LEU A 208 9.12 -16.58 -3.10
CA LEU A 208 7.93 -15.90 -3.60
C LEU A 208 7.99 -14.39 -3.37
N GLU A 209 8.49 -13.96 -2.21
CA GLU A 209 8.67 -12.55 -1.88
C GLU A 209 9.69 -11.86 -2.80
N ALA A 210 10.83 -12.52 -3.07
CA ALA A 210 11.81 -12.03 -4.04
C ALA A 210 11.19 -11.85 -5.44
N LYS A 211 10.40 -12.85 -5.90
CA LYS A 211 9.74 -12.81 -7.21
C LYS A 211 8.62 -11.75 -7.27
N ALA A 212 7.90 -11.52 -6.17
CA ALA A 212 6.91 -10.47 -6.07
C ALA A 212 7.55 -9.07 -6.17
N ASN A 213 8.70 -8.88 -5.51
CA ASN A 213 9.45 -7.62 -5.57
C ASN A 213 10.02 -7.36 -6.98
N GLU A 214 10.52 -8.39 -7.67
CA GLU A 214 10.98 -8.30 -9.05
C GLU A 214 9.84 -7.89 -10.00
N LEU A 215 8.69 -8.55 -9.90
CA LEU A 215 7.50 -8.20 -10.69
C LEU A 215 6.96 -6.80 -10.37
N ALA A 216 7.03 -6.36 -9.11
CA ALA A 216 6.63 -5.01 -8.71
C ALA A 216 7.54 -3.93 -9.32
N ALA A 217 8.86 -4.18 -9.38
CA ALA A 217 9.81 -3.28 -10.01
C ALA A 217 9.60 -3.20 -11.53
N GLU A 218 9.35 -4.35 -12.18
CA GLU A 218 9.04 -4.40 -13.61
C GLU A 218 7.73 -3.68 -13.93
N LYS A 219 6.69 -3.89 -13.11
CA LYS A 219 5.41 -3.16 -13.20
C LYS A 219 5.60 -1.65 -13.06
N ALA A 220 6.34 -1.18 -12.07
CA ALA A 220 6.59 0.25 -11.86
C ALA A 220 7.34 0.89 -13.04
N LYS A 221 8.29 0.17 -13.64
CA LYS A 221 9.00 0.60 -14.85
C LYS A 221 8.05 0.72 -16.05
N LEU A 222 7.14 -0.24 -16.21
CA LEU A 222 6.12 -0.24 -17.26
C LEU A 222 5.10 0.88 -17.08
N GLU A 223 4.65 1.12 -15.84
CA GLU A 223 3.73 2.22 -15.52
C GLU A 223 4.34 3.58 -15.85
N SER A 224 5.62 3.79 -15.52
CA SER A 224 6.34 5.02 -15.87
C SER A 224 6.48 5.22 -17.38
N LEU A 225 6.79 4.15 -18.14
CA LEU A 225 6.84 4.21 -19.60
C LEU A 225 5.46 4.53 -20.19
N TYR A 226 4.41 3.94 -19.67
CA TYR A 226 3.03 4.16 -20.11
C TYR A 226 2.56 5.58 -19.82
N GLU A 227 2.84 6.12 -18.63
CA GLU A 227 2.50 7.51 -18.28
C GLU A 227 3.24 8.53 -19.16
N ASN A 228 4.53 8.31 -19.41
CA ASN A 228 5.30 9.16 -20.32
C ASN A 228 4.73 9.07 -21.74
N HIS A 229 4.30 7.89 -22.16
CA HIS A 229 3.70 7.69 -23.47
C HIS A 229 2.30 8.31 -23.60
N ILE A 230 1.44 8.22 -22.59
CA ILE A 230 0.14 8.92 -22.58
C ILE A 230 0.36 10.42 -22.68
N LYS A 231 1.26 11.00 -21.87
CA LYS A 231 1.56 12.44 -21.94
C LYS A 231 2.11 12.83 -23.31
N HIS A 232 2.89 11.95 -23.94
CA HIS A 232 3.40 12.14 -25.30
C HIS A 232 2.29 12.07 -26.36
N ILE A 233 1.36 11.10 -26.26
CA ILE A 233 0.19 10.99 -27.14
C ILE A 233 -0.75 12.18 -26.94
N GLU A 234 -1.08 12.58 -25.71
CA GLU A 234 -1.93 13.74 -25.44
C GLU A 234 -1.31 15.05 -25.94
N TYR A 235 0.03 15.15 -25.93
CA TYR A 235 0.77 16.26 -26.52
C TYR A 235 0.73 16.25 -28.06
N LEU A 236 0.81 15.06 -28.68
CA LEU A 236 0.84 14.89 -30.14
C LEU A 236 -0.55 14.90 -30.80
N PHE A 237 -1.57 14.52 -30.05
CA PHE A 237 -2.95 14.41 -30.48
C PHE A 237 -3.84 15.12 -29.45
N PRO A 238 -3.94 16.47 -29.52
CA PRO A 238 -4.92 17.17 -28.72
C PRO A 238 -6.30 16.54 -28.96
N LYS A 239 -6.99 16.22 -27.86
CA LYS A 239 -8.27 15.50 -27.79
C LYS A 239 -9.16 15.83 -28.98
N GLU A 240 -9.79 14.78 -29.54
CA GLU A 240 -10.88 14.89 -30.52
C GLU A 240 -11.69 16.15 -30.26
N VAL A 241 -11.57 17.10 -31.20
CA VAL A 241 -12.35 18.32 -31.15
C VAL A 241 -13.81 17.89 -31.23
N LYS A 242 -14.59 18.39 -30.26
CA LYS A 242 -15.98 18.00 -30.01
C LYS A 242 -16.74 17.78 -31.32
N ALA A 243 -17.03 16.51 -31.60
CA ALA A 243 -17.94 16.13 -32.65
C ALA A 243 -19.30 16.83 -32.45
N GLY A 244 -19.77 17.44 -33.53
CA GLY A 244 -21.20 17.71 -33.77
C GLY A 244 -21.83 18.81 -32.92
N ARG A 245 -21.62 20.07 -33.30
CA ARG A 245 -22.73 21.03 -33.20
C ARG A 245 -23.76 20.61 -34.25
N THR A 246 -25.00 20.38 -33.84
CA THR A 246 -26.12 20.02 -34.72
C THR A 246 -26.15 20.94 -35.94
N ALA A 247 -26.13 20.36 -37.15
CA ALA A 247 -26.22 21.10 -38.39
C ALA A 247 -27.52 21.93 -38.39
N ARG A 248 -27.41 23.26 -38.34
CA ARG A 248 -28.53 24.15 -38.64
C ARG A 248 -28.74 24.14 -40.16
N ALA A 249 -29.98 24.23 -40.62
CA ALA A 249 -30.24 24.39 -42.05
C ALA A 249 -29.55 25.66 -42.55
N SER A 250 -28.93 25.60 -43.73
CA SER A 250 -28.30 26.78 -44.32
C SER A 250 -29.36 27.83 -44.68
N MET A 251 -28.97 29.09 -44.56
CA MET A 251 -29.76 30.23 -44.97
C MET A 251 -29.43 30.60 -46.42
N ASN A 252 -30.39 31.20 -47.12
CA ASN A 252 -30.13 31.70 -48.46
C ASN A 252 -29.14 32.87 -48.41
N LEU A 253 -28.22 32.95 -49.38
CA LEU A 253 -27.17 33.98 -49.42
C LEU A 253 -27.71 35.42 -49.43
N VAL A 254 -28.87 35.67 -50.04
CA VAL A 254 -29.53 36.98 -50.00
C VAL A 254 -29.96 37.34 -48.58
N GLU A 255 -30.57 36.39 -47.86
CA GLU A 255 -30.96 36.58 -46.45
C GLU A 255 -29.75 36.77 -45.54
N ILE A 256 -28.67 36.03 -45.80
CA ILE A 256 -27.38 36.20 -45.08
C ILE A 256 -26.89 37.64 -45.28
N ARG A 257 -26.85 38.15 -46.51
CA ARG A 257 -26.46 39.53 -46.78
C ARG A 257 -27.34 40.54 -46.04
N GLU A 258 -28.66 40.41 -46.10
CA GLU A 258 -29.61 41.34 -45.48
C GLU A 258 -29.44 41.42 -43.95
N GLN A 259 -29.05 40.32 -43.32
CA GLN A 259 -28.82 40.24 -41.87
C GLN A 259 -27.38 40.52 -41.47
N TRP A 260 -26.43 40.39 -42.40
CA TRP A 260 -24.99 40.43 -42.14
C TRP A 260 -24.54 41.66 -41.36
N VAL A 261 -24.86 42.86 -41.87
CA VAL A 261 -24.43 44.13 -41.28
C VAL A 261 -24.97 44.27 -39.85
N LYS A 262 -26.26 43.98 -39.67
CA LYS A 262 -26.92 44.02 -38.34
C LYS A 262 -26.36 42.97 -37.38
N ALA A 263 -25.98 41.79 -37.88
CA ALA A 263 -25.37 40.73 -37.08
C ALA A 263 -23.97 41.12 -36.60
N ILE A 264 -23.15 41.72 -37.47
CA ILE A 264 -21.83 42.27 -37.14
C ILE A 264 -21.95 43.41 -36.10
N GLU A 265 -22.89 44.33 -36.30
CA GLU A 265 -23.17 45.40 -35.33
C GLU A 265 -23.65 44.86 -33.98
N SER A 266 -24.57 43.87 -34.00
CA SER A 266 -25.11 43.24 -32.78
C SER A 266 -24.06 42.41 -32.04
N ALA A 267 -23.04 41.93 -32.75
CA ALA A 267 -21.86 41.29 -32.18
C ALA A 267 -20.87 42.28 -31.55
N GLY A 268 -21.12 43.59 -31.65
CA GLY A 268 -20.30 44.65 -31.05
C GLY A 268 -19.22 45.21 -31.98
N LEU A 269 -19.24 44.88 -33.27
CA LEU A 269 -18.31 45.45 -34.27
C LEU A 269 -19.03 46.53 -35.08
N ARG A 270 -18.58 47.78 -34.96
CA ARG A 270 -19.12 48.89 -35.77
C ARG A 270 -18.20 49.13 -36.96
N LEU A 271 -18.51 48.46 -38.05
CA LEU A 271 -17.81 48.61 -39.32
C LEU A 271 -18.75 49.27 -40.33
N PRO A 272 -18.24 50.15 -41.21
CA PRO A 272 -19.04 50.66 -42.31
C PRO A 272 -19.64 49.53 -43.14
N GLU A 273 -20.88 49.72 -43.62
CA GLU A 273 -21.60 48.72 -44.41
C GLU A 273 -20.77 48.20 -45.60
N ASP A 274 -20.05 49.10 -46.28
CA ASP A 274 -19.22 48.71 -47.43
C ASP A 274 -18.02 47.85 -47.04
N ILE A 275 -17.45 48.00 -45.84
CA ILE A 275 -16.41 47.11 -45.29
C ILE A 275 -17.01 45.75 -44.93
N CYS A 276 -18.17 45.72 -44.28
CA CYS A 276 -18.88 44.48 -43.94
C CYS A 276 -19.19 43.65 -45.19
N LEU A 277 -19.76 44.29 -46.21
CA LEU A 277 -20.14 43.63 -47.46
C LEU A 277 -18.93 43.24 -48.29
N SER A 278 -17.89 44.09 -48.36
CA SER A 278 -16.60 43.73 -48.99
C SER A 278 -16.01 42.49 -48.34
N PHE A 279 -16.01 42.43 -47.00
CA PHE A 279 -15.50 41.27 -46.27
C PHE A 279 -16.27 40.00 -46.63
N LEU A 280 -17.60 40.04 -46.57
CA LEU A 280 -18.44 38.89 -46.89
C LEU A 280 -18.16 38.36 -48.30
N VAL A 281 -18.28 39.22 -49.33
CA VAL A 281 -18.11 38.77 -50.72
C VAL A 281 -16.68 38.30 -51.01
N SER A 282 -15.65 39.00 -50.49
CA SER A 282 -14.26 38.59 -50.65
C SER A 282 -13.95 37.27 -49.95
N THR A 283 -14.49 37.04 -48.75
CA THR A 283 -14.35 35.78 -48.00
C THR A 283 -14.96 34.60 -48.74
N LEU A 284 -16.19 34.74 -49.23
CA LEU A 284 -16.87 33.67 -49.98
C LEU A 284 -16.14 33.39 -51.30
N THR A 285 -15.73 34.46 -51.99
CA THR A 285 -14.97 34.33 -53.24
C THR A 285 -13.61 33.68 -52.99
N ALA A 286 -12.90 34.05 -51.93
CA ALA A 286 -11.60 33.51 -51.58
C ALA A 286 -11.65 32.00 -51.27
N CYS A 287 -12.71 31.53 -50.60
CA CYS A 287 -12.96 30.11 -50.41
C CYS A 287 -12.94 29.36 -51.74
N LEU A 288 -13.58 29.92 -52.77
CA LEU A 288 -13.74 29.30 -54.08
C LEU A 288 -12.48 29.46 -54.96
N SER A 289 -11.87 30.64 -54.98
CA SER A 289 -10.73 30.96 -55.86
C SER A 289 -9.38 30.55 -55.28
N GLY A 290 -9.30 30.26 -53.97
CA GLY A 290 -8.03 30.00 -53.27
C GLY A 290 -7.18 31.25 -53.07
N SER A 291 -7.80 32.43 -53.10
CA SER A 291 -7.14 33.71 -52.77
C SER A 291 -7.03 33.92 -51.26
N LEU A 292 -6.12 34.79 -50.83
CA LEU A 292 -6.06 35.27 -49.45
C LEU A 292 -7.05 36.43 -49.24
N VAL A 293 -7.56 36.60 -48.02
CA VAL A 293 -8.25 37.84 -47.61
C VAL A 293 -7.41 38.57 -46.57
N LEU A 294 -6.92 39.76 -46.92
CA LEU A 294 -6.05 40.57 -46.09
C LEU A 294 -6.81 41.75 -45.51
N LEU A 295 -6.80 41.88 -44.19
CA LEU A 295 -7.37 43.02 -43.48
C LEU A 295 -6.24 43.95 -43.11
N SER A 296 -6.21 45.15 -43.68
CA SER A 296 -5.18 46.15 -43.41
C SER A 296 -5.76 47.31 -42.62
N GLY A 297 -5.00 47.90 -41.70
CA GLY A 297 -5.37 49.12 -41.02
C GLY A 297 -4.63 49.30 -39.70
N PRO A 298 -4.89 50.41 -39.00
CA PRO A 298 -4.27 50.69 -37.70
C PRO A 298 -4.48 49.58 -36.66
N VAL A 299 -3.66 49.57 -35.63
CA VAL A 299 -3.84 48.69 -34.46
C VAL A 299 -5.14 49.05 -33.74
N GLY A 300 -5.86 48.04 -33.22
CA GLY A 300 -7.10 48.26 -32.45
C GLY A 300 -8.36 48.51 -33.28
N THR A 301 -8.32 48.38 -34.61
CA THR A 301 -9.50 48.53 -35.50
C THR A 301 -10.41 47.29 -35.57
N GLY A 302 -10.09 46.24 -34.81
CA GLY A 302 -10.92 45.03 -34.71
C GLY A 302 -10.70 43.99 -35.82
N LYS A 303 -9.62 44.07 -36.61
CA LYS A 303 -9.30 43.12 -37.71
C LYS A 303 -9.46 41.64 -37.30
N THR A 304 -8.73 41.23 -36.25
CA THR A 304 -8.75 39.85 -35.75
C THR A 304 -10.11 39.49 -35.14
N SER A 305 -10.79 40.45 -34.49
CA SER A 305 -12.13 40.27 -33.95
C SER A 305 -13.16 40.04 -35.05
N THR A 306 -13.08 40.78 -36.16
CA THR A 306 -13.93 40.60 -37.34
C THR A 306 -13.82 39.19 -37.90
N ILE A 307 -12.61 38.63 -38.00
CA ILE A 307 -12.41 37.26 -38.47
C ILE A 307 -13.11 36.26 -37.56
N ARG A 308 -12.89 36.36 -36.24
CA ARG A 308 -13.47 35.43 -35.26
C ARG A 308 -15.00 35.54 -35.23
N THR A 309 -15.52 36.76 -35.21
CA THR A 309 -16.96 37.03 -35.22
C THR A 309 -17.59 36.53 -36.52
N ALA A 310 -17.00 36.82 -37.68
CA ALA A 310 -17.52 36.39 -38.96
C ALA A 310 -17.60 34.86 -39.08
N ALA A 311 -16.56 34.15 -38.65
CA ALA A 311 -16.56 32.70 -38.66
C ALA A 311 -17.70 32.13 -37.80
N GLN A 312 -17.89 32.67 -36.60
CA GLN A 312 -18.96 32.24 -35.70
C GLN A 312 -20.36 32.59 -36.23
N LEU A 313 -20.53 33.78 -36.81
CA LEU A 313 -21.77 34.20 -37.45
C LEU A 313 -22.12 33.25 -38.60
N LEU A 314 -21.18 32.86 -39.45
CA LEU A 314 -21.45 31.94 -40.57
C LEU A 314 -21.54 30.46 -40.16
N ASP A 315 -21.61 30.16 -38.85
CA ASP A 315 -21.55 28.81 -38.27
C ASP A 315 -20.30 27.99 -38.65
N GLY A 316 -19.23 28.69 -39.04
CA GLY A 316 -17.94 28.12 -39.44
C GLY A 316 -16.99 27.84 -38.27
N GLY A 317 -15.86 27.21 -38.61
CA GLY A 317 -14.71 27.05 -37.72
C GLY A 317 -13.72 28.20 -37.86
N VAL A 318 -12.89 28.43 -36.85
CA VAL A 318 -11.83 29.44 -36.92
C VAL A 318 -10.59 29.00 -36.15
N GLU A 319 -9.43 29.17 -36.77
CA GLU A 319 -8.12 29.06 -36.15
C GLU A 319 -7.31 30.32 -36.50
N VAL A 320 -6.72 30.96 -35.49
CA VAL A 320 -5.94 32.19 -35.67
C VAL A 320 -4.52 31.93 -35.18
N VAL A 321 -3.57 32.01 -36.11
CA VAL A 321 -2.17 31.69 -35.89
C VAL A 321 -1.38 33.01 -35.87
N PRO A 322 -0.79 33.40 -34.72
CA PRO A 322 0.01 34.61 -34.64
C PRO A 322 1.36 34.39 -35.31
N VAL A 323 1.68 35.21 -36.31
CA VAL A 323 2.99 35.22 -36.96
C VAL A 323 4.02 35.80 -35.99
N ARG A 324 5.22 35.22 -35.97
CA ARG A 324 6.31 35.71 -35.12
C ARG A 324 7.37 36.41 -35.96
N PRO A 325 8.02 37.47 -35.46
CA PRO A 325 9.09 38.16 -36.19
C PRO A 325 10.28 37.25 -36.54
N GLY A 326 10.47 36.17 -35.79
CA GLY A 326 11.54 35.19 -36.01
C GLY A 326 11.21 34.08 -37.01
N TRP A 327 10.08 34.16 -37.73
CA TRP A 327 9.75 33.20 -38.78
C TRP A 327 10.60 33.45 -40.02
N LEU A 328 11.36 32.42 -40.44
CA LEU A 328 12.38 32.52 -41.49
C LEU A 328 12.15 31.52 -42.63
N ASP A 329 11.46 30.42 -42.39
CA ASP A 329 11.26 29.38 -43.41
C ASP A 329 9.93 28.62 -43.25
N SER A 330 9.62 27.76 -44.21
CA SER A 330 8.37 26.98 -44.24
C SER A 330 8.15 26.12 -43.00
N SER A 331 9.19 25.76 -42.24
CA SER A 331 9.05 24.93 -41.03
C SER A 331 8.40 25.70 -39.88
N ASP A 332 8.47 27.04 -39.88
CA ASP A 332 7.76 27.85 -38.90
C ASP A 332 6.24 27.80 -39.11
N LEU A 333 5.81 27.78 -40.38
CA LEU A 333 4.40 27.70 -40.75
C LEU A 333 3.87 26.28 -40.81
N LEU A 334 4.65 25.32 -41.29
CA LEU A 334 4.18 23.94 -41.45
C LEU A 334 4.52 23.08 -40.23
N GLY A 335 5.60 23.38 -39.51
CA GLY A 335 6.21 22.49 -38.54
C GLY A 335 7.31 21.65 -39.19
N PHE A 336 7.88 20.74 -38.41
CA PHE A 336 9.03 19.95 -38.85
C PHE A 336 8.98 18.52 -38.32
N TYR A 337 9.68 17.62 -38.98
CA TYR A 337 9.91 16.27 -38.45
C TYR A 337 11.16 16.25 -37.56
N ASP A 338 11.01 15.81 -36.32
CA ASP A 338 12.10 15.62 -35.37
C ASP A 338 12.74 14.23 -35.59
N PRO A 339 13.97 14.15 -36.13
CA PRO A 339 14.63 12.87 -36.40
C PRO A 339 15.11 12.16 -35.14
N LEU A 340 15.31 12.87 -34.02
CA LEU A 340 15.73 12.27 -32.75
C LEU A 340 14.58 11.55 -32.08
N ARG A 341 13.39 12.17 -32.12
CA ARG A 341 12.16 11.59 -31.54
C ARG A 341 11.36 10.75 -32.54
N ASN A 342 11.71 10.80 -33.83
CA ASN A 342 10.97 10.18 -34.94
C ASN A 342 9.47 10.51 -34.94
N ILE A 343 9.15 11.78 -34.71
CA ILE A 343 7.78 12.32 -34.72
C ILE A 343 7.72 13.60 -35.52
N TYR A 344 6.55 13.86 -36.09
CA TYR A 344 6.26 15.14 -36.71
C TYR A 344 5.75 16.11 -35.64
N SER A 345 6.33 17.31 -35.59
CA SER A 345 5.93 18.41 -34.74
C SER A 345 5.14 19.41 -35.59
N PRO A 346 3.80 19.34 -35.61
CA PRO A 346 2.96 20.24 -36.41
C PRO A 346 2.95 21.65 -35.84
N SER A 347 2.78 22.64 -36.70
CA SER A 347 2.44 24.00 -36.28
C SER A 347 0.94 24.15 -35.96
N PRO A 348 0.51 25.23 -35.27
CA PRO A 348 -0.90 25.56 -35.14
C PRO A 348 -1.62 25.71 -36.50
N PHE A 349 -0.92 26.17 -37.53
CA PHE A 349 -1.46 26.28 -38.88
C PHE A 349 -1.80 24.90 -39.48
N VAL A 350 -0.91 23.91 -39.35
CA VAL A 350 -1.19 22.54 -39.81
C VAL A 350 -2.31 21.89 -39.01
N ASN A 351 -2.36 22.11 -37.70
CA ASN A 351 -3.49 21.66 -36.88
C ASN A 351 -4.81 22.29 -37.34
N GLY A 352 -4.81 23.58 -37.69
CA GLY A 352 -5.97 24.26 -38.27
C GLY A 352 -6.40 23.68 -39.62
N LEU A 353 -5.45 23.31 -40.49
CA LEU A 353 -5.76 22.64 -41.77
C LEU A 353 -6.38 21.24 -41.56
N ILE A 354 -5.94 20.52 -40.55
CA ILE A 354 -6.49 19.20 -40.20
C ILE A 354 -7.89 19.38 -39.61
N GLU A 355 -8.07 20.34 -38.72
CA GLU A 355 -9.35 20.66 -38.09
C GLU A 355 -10.39 21.12 -39.12
N ALA A 356 -9.97 21.87 -40.14
CA ALA A 356 -10.85 22.27 -41.24
C ALA A 356 -11.54 21.09 -41.94
N LYS A 357 -10.93 19.90 -41.97
CA LYS A 357 -11.54 18.68 -42.53
C LYS A 357 -12.75 18.20 -41.71
N ASN A 358 -12.85 18.58 -40.44
CA ASN A 358 -14.00 18.30 -39.58
C ASN A 358 -15.20 19.23 -39.89
N TYR A 359 -15.02 20.22 -40.75
CA TYR A 359 -16.05 21.17 -41.19
C TYR A 359 -16.45 20.91 -42.66
N SER A 360 -16.71 19.66 -43.05
CA SER A 360 -16.84 19.24 -44.46
C SER A 360 -17.80 20.07 -45.32
N ASP A 361 -18.88 20.61 -44.74
CA ASP A 361 -19.87 21.45 -45.44
C ASP A 361 -19.95 22.89 -44.93
N ARG A 362 -19.02 23.31 -44.05
CA ARG A 362 -19.03 24.63 -43.42
C ARG A 362 -17.68 25.31 -43.62
N LEU A 363 -17.69 26.64 -43.72
CA LEU A 363 -16.44 27.38 -43.89
C LEU A 363 -15.51 27.21 -42.68
N PHE A 364 -14.21 27.10 -42.95
CA PHE A 364 -13.18 27.13 -41.92
C PHE A 364 -12.22 28.28 -42.18
N PHE A 365 -12.20 29.24 -41.25
CA PHE A 365 -11.35 30.42 -41.31
C PHE A 365 -9.99 30.11 -40.69
N LEU A 366 -8.92 30.17 -41.48
CA LEU A 366 -7.56 30.02 -41.00
C LEU A 366 -6.82 31.33 -41.22
N ALA A 367 -6.57 32.06 -40.14
CA ALA A 367 -6.04 33.42 -40.20
C ALA A 367 -4.61 33.50 -39.68
N LEU A 368 -3.73 34.15 -40.43
CA LEU A 368 -2.40 34.55 -39.98
C LEU A 368 -2.48 35.96 -39.39
N ASP A 369 -2.38 36.05 -38.06
CA ASP A 369 -2.44 37.32 -37.35
C ASP A 369 -1.08 38.02 -37.44
N GLU A 370 -1.10 39.30 -37.76
CA GLU A 370 0.08 40.14 -37.99
C GLU A 370 1.00 39.54 -39.06
N LEU A 371 0.40 39.15 -40.19
CA LEU A 371 1.02 38.46 -41.31
C LEU A 371 2.32 39.12 -41.78
N ASN A 372 2.40 40.46 -41.69
CA ASN A 372 3.55 41.23 -42.12
C ASN A 372 4.64 41.46 -41.04
N LEU A 373 4.58 40.79 -39.89
CA LEU A 373 5.69 40.77 -38.92
C LEU A 373 6.92 40.01 -39.43
N ALA A 374 6.71 39.06 -40.33
CA ALA A 374 7.76 38.36 -41.06
C ALA A 374 7.45 38.43 -42.55
N ARG A 375 8.45 38.11 -43.39
CA ARG A 375 8.27 38.10 -44.83
C ARG A 375 7.56 36.82 -45.25
N ILE A 376 6.29 36.94 -45.66
CA ILE A 376 5.47 35.79 -46.07
C ILE A 376 6.07 34.99 -47.23
N GLU A 377 6.91 35.61 -48.06
CA GLU A 377 7.62 34.90 -49.12
C GLU A 377 8.65 33.90 -48.60
N ASP A 378 9.16 34.09 -47.38
CA ASP A 378 10.18 33.23 -46.78
C ASP A 378 9.49 32.08 -46.01
N TYR A 379 8.62 32.39 -45.05
CA TYR A 379 7.95 31.36 -44.23
C TYR A 379 6.71 30.73 -44.90
N GLY A 380 6.11 31.42 -45.86
CA GLY A 380 4.89 31.01 -46.55
C GLY A 380 5.14 30.53 -47.98
N ALA A 381 6.39 30.31 -48.37
CA ALA A 381 6.78 29.95 -49.75
C ALA A 381 5.98 28.77 -50.31
N ASP A 382 5.92 27.66 -49.56
CA ASP A 382 5.21 26.45 -49.98
C ASP A 382 3.69 26.67 -50.04
N LEU A 383 3.13 27.45 -49.10
CA LEU A 383 1.72 27.81 -49.11
C LEU A 383 1.37 28.63 -50.35
N LEU A 384 2.11 29.69 -50.61
CA LEU A 384 1.89 30.55 -51.77
C LEU A 384 2.03 29.78 -53.09
N SER A 385 2.99 28.84 -53.16
CA SER A 385 3.14 27.96 -54.32
C SER A 385 1.91 27.06 -54.51
N VAL A 386 1.42 26.41 -53.47
CA VAL A 386 0.21 25.57 -53.60
C VAL A 386 -1.02 26.41 -53.98
N LEU A 387 -1.17 27.64 -53.46
CA LEU A 387 -2.25 28.55 -53.85
C LEU A 387 -2.15 29.03 -55.32
N GLU A 388 -0.97 28.94 -55.94
CA GLU A 388 -0.81 29.26 -57.36
C GLU A 388 -1.43 28.20 -58.27
N TYR A 389 -1.26 26.93 -57.92
CA TYR A 389 -1.57 25.78 -58.76
C TYR A 389 -2.82 25.00 -58.32
N SER A 390 -3.31 25.22 -57.09
CA SER A 390 -4.37 24.38 -56.48
C SER A 390 -5.75 24.50 -57.11
N LYS A 391 -6.05 25.56 -57.87
CA LYS A 391 -7.39 25.73 -58.42
C LYS A 391 -7.46 26.10 -59.91
N GLY A 392 -6.38 26.25 -60.66
CA GLY A 392 -6.39 26.74 -62.06
C GLY A 392 -6.02 25.70 -63.11
N ASP A 393 -6.92 25.55 -64.09
CA ASP A 393 -6.81 25.03 -65.45
C ASP A 393 -6.13 23.66 -65.68
N GLY A 394 -6.80 22.81 -66.44
CA GLY A 394 -6.34 21.46 -66.79
C GLY A 394 -4.91 21.45 -67.35
N GLU A 395 -4.22 20.34 -67.07
CA GLU A 395 -2.98 19.86 -67.71
C GLU A 395 -1.63 20.44 -67.23
N GLY A 396 -1.56 21.33 -66.24
CA GLY A 396 -0.31 21.69 -65.56
C GLY A 396 -0.11 20.91 -64.26
N GLN A 397 1.11 20.41 -63.98
CA GLN A 397 1.48 19.64 -62.77
C GLN A 397 0.78 20.15 -61.50
N ARG A 398 -0.23 19.41 -61.02
CA ARG A 398 -0.82 19.65 -59.70
C ARG A 398 0.29 19.46 -58.67
N THR A 399 0.63 20.52 -57.93
CA THR A 399 1.42 20.36 -56.72
C THR A 399 0.58 19.54 -55.74
N ASP A 400 1.06 18.37 -55.34
CA ASP A 400 0.34 17.35 -54.55
C ASP A 400 -0.16 17.78 -53.15
N GLY A 401 -0.07 19.06 -52.80
CA GLY A 401 -0.37 19.65 -51.49
C GLY A 401 0.87 20.19 -50.78
N LEU A 402 0.69 20.62 -49.53
CA LEU A 402 1.77 21.08 -48.66
C LEU A 402 2.63 19.91 -48.21
N LYS A 403 3.94 19.96 -48.48
CA LYS A 403 4.87 18.91 -48.06
C LYS A 403 5.23 19.11 -46.59
N LEU A 404 4.78 18.21 -45.72
CA LEU A 404 5.06 18.28 -44.28
C LEU A 404 6.47 17.74 -43.97
N TYR A 405 6.90 16.71 -44.69
CA TYR A 405 8.22 16.11 -44.56
C TYR A 405 8.59 15.30 -45.82
N ALA A 406 9.86 14.91 -45.95
CA ALA A 406 10.38 14.26 -47.15
C ALA A 406 9.66 12.93 -47.49
N GLN A 407 9.47 12.67 -48.78
CA GLN A 407 8.79 11.46 -49.27
C GLN A 407 9.54 10.16 -48.90
N ASP A 408 10.88 10.19 -48.90
CA ASP A 408 11.71 9.05 -48.48
C ASP A 408 11.47 8.71 -47.01
N LEU A 409 11.33 9.74 -46.17
CA LEU A 409 11.00 9.58 -44.76
C LEU A 409 9.59 8.97 -44.59
N GLN A 410 8.60 9.44 -45.34
CA GLN A 410 7.27 8.84 -45.33
C GLN A 410 7.29 7.35 -45.71
N THR A 411 8.08 7.00 -46.72
CA THR A 411 8.24 5.62 -47.18
C THR A 411 8.88 4.76 -46.10
N ARG A 412 9.93 5.26 -45.45
CA ARG A 412 10.58 4.60 -44.30
C ARG A 412 9.60 4.33 -43.16
N LEU A 413 8.81 5.33 -42.76
CA LEU A 413 7.83 5.21 -41.68
C LEU A 413 6.71 4.22 -42.02
N ARG A 414 6.24 4.19 -43.28
CA ARG A 414 5.24 3.21 -43.74
C ARG A 414 5.78 1.78 -43.73
N ASN A 415 7.04 1.59 -44.12
CA ASN A 415 7.69 0.28 -44.08
C ASN A 415 7.85 -0.20 -42.63
N GLU A 416 8.25 0.69 -41.71
CA GLU A 416 8.33 0.40 -40.28
C GLU A 416 6.96 -0.02 -39.72
N LEU A 417 5.90 0.74 -40.01
CA LEU A 417 4.54 0.42 -39.61
C LEU A 417 4.09 -0.95 -40.15
N THR A 418 4.36 -1.23 -41.42
CA THR A 418 3.99 -2.50 -42.07
C THR A 418 4.67 -3.69 -41.40
N LEU A 419 5.95 -3.54 -41.05
CA LEU A 419 6.72 -4.58 -40.36
C LEU A 419 6.16 -4.86 -38.97
N LEU A 420 5.86 -3.82 -38.19
CA LEU A 420 5.26 -3.95 -36.86
C LEU A 420 3.86 -4.58 -36.90
N CYS A 421 3.03 -4.19 -37.87
CA CYS A 421 1.70 -4.80 -38.07
C CYS A 421 1.80 -6.28 -38.45
N THR A 422 2.77 -6.65 -39.28
CA THR A 422 3.01 -8.04 -39.68
C THR A 422 3.46 -8.87 -38.48
N GLU A 423 4.41 -8.37 -37.70
CA GLU A 423 4.89 -9.01 -36.47
C GLU A 423 3.75 -9.16 -35.43
N GLN A 424 2.90 -8.14 -35.29
CA GLN A 424 1.72 -8.22 -34.41
C GLN A 424 0.78 -9.36 -34.83
N ALA A 425 0.48 -9.47 -36.12
CA ALA A 425 -0.41 -10.49 -36.65
C ALA A 425 0.17 -11.91 -36.51
N GLU A 426 1.48 -12.08 -36.65
CA GLU A 426 2.18 -13.36 -36.43
C GLU A 426 2.15 -13.78 -34.96
N LEU A 427 2.51 -12.87 -34.04
CA LEU A 427 2.50 -13.14 -32.60
C LEU A 427 1.08 -13.45 -32.10
N GLN A 428 0.06 -12.77 -32.62
CA GLN A 428 -1.33 -13.05 -32.26
C GLN A 428 -1.76 -14.47 -32.65
N LYS A 429 -1.27 -15.03 -33.76
CA LYS A 429 -1.53 -16.44 -34.14
C LYS A 429 -0.91 -17.42 -33.15
N GLU A 430 0.19 -17.04 -32.51
CA GLU A 430 0.87 -17.82 -31.47
C GLU A 430 0.31 -17.58 -30.05
N GLY A 431 -0.71 -16.74 -29.89
CA GLY A 431 -1.25 -16.34 -28.58
C GLY A 431 -0.32 -15.41 -27.79
N ARG A 432 0.61 -14.73 -28.47
CA ARG A 432 1.57 -13.78 -27.91
C ARG A 432 1.23 -12.35 -28.34
N ASN A 433 1.81 -11.37 -27.65
CA ASN A 433 1.66 -9.95 -27.96
C ASN A 433 3.03 -9.32 -28.28
N LEU A 434 3.01 -8.21 -29.01
CA LEU A 434 4.17 -7.33 -29.17
C LEU A 434 4.70 -6.89 -27.79
N SER A 435 6.00 -6.59 -27.73
CA SER A 435 6.55 -5.88 -26.58
C SER A 435 5.86 -4.52 -26.42
N VAL A 436 5.81 -4.02 -25.18
CA VAL A 436 5.15 -2.75 -24.89
C VAL A 436 5.72 -1.63 -25.76
N GLU A 437 7.05 -1.51 -25.85
CA GLU A 437 7.72 -0.53 -26.71
C GLU A 437 7.31 -0.59 -28.19
N LYS A 438 7.26 -1.79 -28.79
CA LYS A 438 6.84 -1.96 -30.18
C LYS A 438 5.38 -1.63 -30.40
N ARG A 439 4.51 -1.98 -29.44
CA ARG A 439 3.08 -1.64 -29.50
C ARG A 439 2.87 -0.13 -29.44
N LEU A 440 3.57 0.56 -28.54
CA LEU A 440 3.55 2.02 -28.41
C LEU A 440 4.03 2.68 -29.71
N ARG A 441 5.14 2.20 -30.29
CA ARG A 441 5.64 2.71 -31.57
C ARG A 441 4.68 2.46 -32.74
N LEU A 442 4.01 1.31 -32.77
CA LEU A 442 2.98 1.00 -33.78
C LEU A 442 1.83 2.01 -33.69
N GLU A 443 1.31 2.27 -32.49
CA GLU A 443 0.25 3.24 -32.25
C GLU A 443 0.67 4.67 -32.65
N GLU A 444 1.87 5.10 -32.29
CA GLU A 444 2.44 6.39 -32.69
C GLU A 444 2.55 6.55 -34.21
N LEU A 445 3.12 5.55 -34.90
CA LEU A 445 3.28 5.59 -36.36
C LEU A 445 1.94 5.60 -37.08
N ALA A 446 1.00 4.77 -36.62
CA ALA A 446 -0.34 4.72 -37.17
C ALA A 446 -1.06 6.06 -36.99
N GLY A 447 -0.98 6.66 -35.80
CA GLY A 447 -1.55 7.98 -35.50
C GLY A 447 -0.92 9.10 -36.33
N LEU A 448 0.42 9.11 -36.41
CA LEU A 448 1.18 10.11 -37.17
C LEU A 448 0.85 10.04 -38.66
N LEU A 449 0.96 8.87 -39.29
CA LEU A 449 0.74 8.73 -40.73
C LEU A 449 -0.73 8.96 -41.14
N LYS A 450 -1.67 8.73 -40.22
CA LYS A 450 -3.10 9.03 -40.42
C LYS A 450 -3.38 10.53 -40.33
N THR A 451 -2.78 11.21 -39.36
CA THR A 451 -3.10 12.61 -39.02
C THR A 451 -2.26 13.60 -39.84
N TYR A 452 -0.95 13.32 -39.95
CA TYR A 452 0.05 14.13 -40.63
C TYR A 452 0.67 13.32 -41.78
N PRO A 453 0.00 13.23 -42.94
CA PRO A 453 0.61 12.61 -44.12
C PRO A 453 1.80 13.45 -44.63
N GLY A 454 2.74 12.82 -45.34
CA GLY A 454 3.91 13.53 -45.90
C GLY A 454 3.54 14.67 -46.84
N THR A 455 2.38 14.58 -47.49
CA THR A 455 1.77 15.68 -48.24
C THR A 455 0.34 15.92 -47.78
N LEU A 456 0.02 17.16 -47.43
CA LEU A 456 -1.27 17.60 -46.92
C LEU A 456 -1.98 18.52 -47.92
N GLY A 457 -3.12 18.08 -48.45
CA GLY A 457 -3.95 18.90 -49.33
C GLY A 457 -4.64 20.06 -48.59
N ILE A 458 -4.87 21.16 -49.29
CA ILE A 458 -5.66 22.31 -48.79
C ILE A 458 -7.15 21.94 -48.85
N PRO A 459 -7.90 21.99 -47.73
CA PRO A 459 -9.34 21.72 -47.71
C PRO A 459 -10.14 22.71 -48.57
N GLU A 460 -11.21 22.24 -49.22
CA GLU A 460 -12.01 23.06 -50.15
C GLU A 460 -12.81 24.16 -49.45
N ASN A 461 -13.20 23.92 -48.19
CA ASN A 461 -13.94 24.83 -47.32
C ASN A 461 -13.05 25.85 -46.59
N LEU A 462 -11.74 25.84 -46.85
CA LEU A 462 -10.78 26.72 -46.19
C LEU A 462 -10.85 28.14 -46.75
N VAL A 463 -10.96 29.11 -45.86
CA VAL A 463 -10.70 30.52 -46.15
C VAL A 463 -9.40 30.92 -45.47
N LEU A 464 -8.42 31.35 -46.25
CA LEU A 464 -7.15 31.86 -45.73
C LEU A 464 -7.24 33.38 -45.54
N LEU A 465 -6.98 33.84 -44.33
CA LEU A 465 -7.03 35.26 -43.98
C LEU A 465 -5.69 35.73 -43.41
N GLY A 466 -5.45 37.03 -43.48
CA GLY A 466 -4.32 37.67 -42.84
C GLY A 466 -4.69 39.03 -42.28
N THR A 467 -4.13 39.40 -41.13
CA THR A 467 -4.22 40.78 -40.64
C THR A 467 -2.88 41.47 -40.88
N LEU A 468 -2.92 42.72 -41.33
CA LEU A 468 -1.75 43.55 -41.58
C LEU A 468 -1.77 44.73 -40.63
N ASN A 469 -0.62 45.01 -40.02
CA ASN A 469 -0.39 46.25 -39.29
C ASN A 469 0.23 47.26 -40.25
N ALA A 470 -0.33 48.48 -40.29
CA ALA A 470 0.14 49.55 -41.16
C ALA A 470 1.35 50.33 -40.58
N ASP A 471 1.95 49.84 -39.49
CA ASP A 471 3.02 50.53 -38.77
C ASP A 471 4.39 50.32 -39.44
N GLU A 472 5.31 51.30 -39.27
CA GLU A 472 6.65 51.33 -39.91
C GLU A 472 7.56 50.15 -39.58
N THR A 473 7.27 49.40 -38.52
CA THR A 473 8.10 48.27 -38.03
C THR A 473 7.77 46.94 -38.69
N THR A 474 7.07 46.94 -39.83
CA THR A 474 6.58 45.72 -40.51
C THR A 474 7.15 45.58 -41.92
N TYR A 475 7.11 44.37 -42.48
CA TYR A 475 7.56 44.11 -43.85
C TYR A 475 6.48 44.50 -44.87
N ASP A 476 6.88 45.13 -45.97
CA ASP A 476 5.97 45.36 -47.09
C ASP A 476 5.62 44.03 -47.78
N LEU A 477 4.37 43.89 -48.24
CA LEU A 477 3.97 42.77 -49.07
C LEU A 477 4.48 42.93 -50.51
N SER A 478 4.93 41.82 -51.12
CA SER A 478 5.28 41.84 -52.54
C SER A 478 4.04 41.93 -53.45
N PRO A 479 4.19 42.45 -54.68
CA PRO A 479 3.12 42.44 -55.68
C PRO A 479 2.54 41.05 -55.97
N LYS A 480 3.34 39.98 -55.77
CA LYS A 480 2.88 38.59 -55.97
C LYS A 480 1.84 38.20 -54.92
N VAL A 481 2.07 38.52 -53.65
CA VAL A 481 1.12 38.22 -52.57
C VAL A 481 -0.16 39.05 -52.76
N ILE A 482 0.00 40.33 -53.09
CA ILE A 482 -1.11 41.24 -53.37
C ILE A 482 -1.99 40.74 -54.51
N ASP A 483 -1.40 40.29 -55.62
CA ASP A 483 -2.15 39.76 -56.77
C ASP A 483 -3.05 38.57 -56.37
N ARG A 484 -2.59 37.75 -55.41
CA ARG A 484 -3.28 36.57 -54.87
C ARG A 484 -4.25 36.89 -53.73
N SER A 485 -4.46 38.16 -53.41
CA SER A 485 -5.23 38.58 -52.25
C SER A 485 -6.42 39.47 -52.63
N TYR A 486 -7.47 39.43 -51.82
CA TYR A 486 -8.45 40.50 -51.66
C TYR A 486 -8.10 41.27 -50.41
N VAL A 487 -8.09 42.60 -50.49
CA VAL A 487 -7.56 43.44 -49.42
C VAL A 487 -8.57 44.47 -49.02
N ILE A 488 -8.81 44.55 -47.72
CA ILE A 488 -9.82 45.41 -47.16
C ILE A 488 -9.13 46.35 -46.17
N GLN A 489 -9.14 47.65 -46.50
CA GLN A 489 -8.61 48.67 -45.60
C GLN A 489 -9.67 49.06 -44.56
N PHE A 490 -9.35 48.80 -43.30
CA PHE A 490 -10.17 49.16 -42.15
C PHE A 490 -9.98 50.64 -41.81
N PRO A 491 -11.08 51.37 -41.56
CA PRO A 491 -10.99 52.73 -41.07
C PRO A 491 -10.37 52.77 -39.66
N PRO A 492 -9.82 53.92 -39.24
CA PRO A 492 -9.38 54.10 -37.86
C PRO A 492 -10.54 53.89 -36.88
N ALA A 493 -10.25 53.30 -35.72
CA ALA A 493 -11.27 52.99 -34.72
C ALA A 493 -11.85 54.28 -34.13
N GLN A 494 -13.17 54.43 -34.20
CA GLN A 494 -13.88 55.51 -33.52
C GLN A 494 -14.30 55.01 -32.14
N LEU A 495 -13.59 55.44 -31.09
CA LEU A 495 -13.81 54.98 -29.70
C LEU A 495 -15.18 55.40 -29.14
N GLU A 496 -15.74 56.50 -29.65
CA GLU A 496 -17.04 57.04 -29.23
C GLU A 496 -18.21 56.07 -29.52
N ASP A 497 -18.04 55.22 -30.53
CA ASP A 497 -19.03 54.23 -30.95
C ASP A 497 -19.16 53.02 -29.99
N TYR A 498 -18.13 52.74 -29.18
CA TYR A 498 -18.11 51.55 -28.31
C TYR A 498 -18.88 51.72 -27.00
N LEU A 499 -19.26 52.95 -26.63
CA LEU A 499 -19.76 53.26 -25.28
C LEU A 499 -21.21 52.83 -25.00
N ASN A 500 -22.00 52.47 -26.02
CA ASN A 500 -23.47 52.38 -25.91
C ASN A 500 -24.10 51.04 -26.30
N THR A 501 -23.33 49.97 -26.51
CA THR A 501 -23.88 48.68 -27.00
C THR A 501 -23.36 47.51 -26.20
N ILE A 502 -24.28 46.71 -25.65
CA ILE A 502 -23.98 45.42 -25.01
C ILE A 502 -23.99 44.35 -26.11
N PRO A 503 -22.86 43.70 -26.42
CA PRO A 503 -22.81 42.65 -27.43
C PRO A 503 -23.80 41.52 -27.10
N ARG A 504 -24.57 41.08 -28.11
CA ARG A 504 -25.44 39.91 -27.95
C ARG A 504 -24.62 38.62 -28.01
N ASN A 505 -25.19 37.53 -27.51
CA ASN A 505 -24.59 36.21 -27.66
C ASN A 505 -24.53 35.84 -29.15
N LEU A 506 -23.33 35.49 -29.64
CA LEU A 506 -23.08 35.14 -31.04
C LEU A 506 -23.87 33.90 -31.48
N ASP A 507 -24.22 33.00 -30.55
CA ASP A 507 -25.01 31.81 -30.86
C ASP A 507 -26.45 32.12 -31.32
N ASP A 508 -26.97 33.29 -30.92
CA ASP A 508 -28.29 33.80 -31.28
C ASP A 508 -28.28 34.59 -32.60
N LEU A 509 -27.09 34.98 -33.08
CA LEU A 509 -26.88 35.80 -34.27
C LEU A 509 -26.41 34.99 -35.49
N ARG A 510 -26.28 33.66 -35.36
CA ARG A 510 -25.71 32.86 -36.45
C ARG A 510 -26.59 32.89 -37.71
N LEU A 511 -25.91 32.97 -38.85
CA LEU A 511 -26.37 32.95 -40.21
C LEU A 511 -25.74 31.73 -40.91
N PRO A 512 -26.25 30.50 -40.67
CA PRO A 512 -25.61 29.27 -41.11
C PRO A 512 -25.44 29.25 -42.63
N LEU A 513 -24.22 28.97 -43.09
CA LEU A 513 -23.86 28.91 -44.50
C LEU A 513 -23.27 27.54 -44.84
N SER A 514 -23.75 26.92 -45.92
CA SER A 514 -23.17 25.71 -46.47
C SER A 514 -22.19 26.03 -47.61
N LEU A 515 -21.16 25.19 -47.78
CA LEU A 515 -20.26 25.29 -48.92
C LEU A 515 -21.02 25.10 -50.25
N ALA A 516 -22.05 24.25 -50.26
CA ALA A 516 -22.88 24.01 -51.44
C ALA A 516 -23.62 25.27 -51.92
N ASP A 517 -23.93 26.21 -51.02
CA ASP A 517 -24.64 27.45 -51.37
C ASP A 517 -23.78 28.39 -52.23
N ILE A 518 -22.45 28.36 -52.04
CA ILE A 518 -21.51 29.23 -52.78
C ILE A 518 -20.88 28.55 -54.00
N GLN A 519 -20.89 27.21 -54.08
CA GLN A 519 -20.32 26.47 -55.22
C GLN A 519 -20.81 26.91 -56.62
N PRO A 520 -22.10 27.30 -56.83
CA PRO A 520 -22.56 27.76 -58.13
C PRO A 520 -21.75 28.92 -58.71
N ALA A 521 -21.09 29.72 -57.86
CA ALA A 521 -20.27 30.85 -58.33
C ALA A 521 -19.02 30.44 -59.14
N LEU A 522 -18.61 29.16 -59.08
CA LEU A 522 -17.53 28.62 -59.91
C LEU A 522 -17.92 28.44 -61.39
N SER A 523 -19.20 28.56 -61.74
CA SER A 523 -19.70 28.46 -63.11
C SER A 523 -18.88 29.31 -64.09
N ASP A 524 -18.50 28.71 -65.23
CA ASP A 524 -17.87 29.44 -66.33
C ASP A 524 -18.84 30.41 -67.01
N THR A 525 -20.14 30.12 -66.93
CA THR A 525 -21.21 30.98 -67.42
C THR A 525 -21.48 32.08 -66.39
N PRO A 526 -21.47 33.37 -66.78
CA PRO A 526 -21.87 34.45 -65.89
C PRO A 526 -23.27 34.19 -65.31
N LEU A 527 -23.41 34.29 -63.99
CA LEU A 527 -24.70 34.12 -63.32
C LEU A 527 -25.54 35.40 -63.35
N ALA A 528 -24.88 36.56 -63.40
CA ALA A 528 -25.56 37.85 -63.50
C ALA A 528 -26.24 38.01 -64.88
N PRO A 529 -27.40 38.69 -64.95
CA PRO A 529 -28.11 38.93 -66.22
C PRO A 529 -27.29 39.76 -67.22
N GLU A 530 -27.65 39.68 -68.51
CA GLU A 530 -27.04 40.50 -69.58
C GLU A 530 -27.11 42.00 -69.22
N GLY A 531 -25.94 42.64 -69.08
CA GLY A 531 -25.77 44.02 -68.65
C GLY A 531 -24.44 44.60 -69.16
N GLU A 532 -24.01 45.74 -68.60
CA GLU A 532 -22.70 46.34 -68.94
C GLU A 532 -21.55 45.36 -68.67
N ASP A 533 -20.65 45.20 -69.65
CA ASP A 533 -19.45 44.37 -69.49
C ASP A 533 -18.38 45.13 -68.70
N TYR A 534 -18.49 45.05 -67.37
CA TYR A 534 -17.54 45.64 -66.42
C TYR A 534 -16.10 45.14 -66.59
N TRP A 535 -15.89 43.93 -67.16
CA TRP A 535 -14.54 43.48 -67.48
C TRP A 535 -13.95 44.29 -68.63
N THR A 536 -14.75 44.59 -69.65
CA THR A 536 -14.33 45.47 -70.75
C THR A 536 -14.05 46.90 -70.27
N ILE A 537 -14.86 47.43 -69.33
CA ILE A 537 -14.57 48.72 -68.68
C ILE A 537 -13.21 48.68 -67.97
N LEU A 538 -12.94 47.63 -67.18
CA LEU A 538 -11.68 47.45 -66.47
C LEU A 538 -10.48 47.34 -67.43
N LEU A 539 -10.65 46.68 -68.58
CA LEU A 539 -9.63 46.62 -69.64
C LEU A 539 -9.36 48.01 -70.24
N GLY A 540 -10.39 48.84 -70.42
CA GLY A 540 -10.21 50.23 -70.86
C GLY A 540 -9.39 51.07 -69.88
N TRP A 541 -9.50 50.80 -68.57
CA TRP A 541 -8.68 51.47 -67.56
C TRP A 541 -7.22 51.03 -67.56
N LYS A 542 -6.90 49.84 -68.09
CA LYS A 542 -5.50 49.40 -68.26
C LYS A 542 -4.72 50.38 -69.11
N ASP A 543 -5.35 50.92 -70.16
CA ASP A 543 -4.73 51.91 -71.04
C ASP A 543 -4.55 53.27 -70.35
N GLN A 544 -5.43 53.61 -69.40
CA GLN A 544 -5.32 54.83 -68.59
C GLN A 544 -4.26 54.71 -67.48
N LEU A 545 -3.94 53.48 -67.05
CA LEU A 545 -3.02 53.16 -65.96
C LEU A 545 -1.78 52.39 -66.43
N GLN A 546 -1.37 52.56 -67.71
CA GLN A 546 -0.21 51.84 -68.28
C GLN A 546 1.05 52.01 -67.43
N ASP A 547 1.23 53.18 -66.81
CA ASP A 547 2.40 53.51 -66.00
C ASP A 547 2.31 53.02 -64.54
N VAL A 548 1.13 52.58 -64.08
CA VAL A 548 0.88 52.13 -62.68
C VAL A 548 0.99 50.60 -62.54
N VAL A 549 1.29 49.86 -63.61
CA VAL A 549 1.41 48.38 -63.63
C VAL A 549 0.21 47.71 -62.97
N LEU A 550 -0.93 47.67 -63.68
CA LEU A 550 -2.09 46.89 -63.27
C LEU A 550 -2.13 45.55 -64.04
N PRO A 551 -1.57 44.44 -63.49
CA PRO A 551 -1.55 43.16 -64.20
C PRO A 551 -2.97 42.55 -64.26
N LEU A 552 -3.70 42.86 -65.33
CA LEU A 552 -4.99 42.25 -65.66
C LEU A 552 -4.78 40.99 -66.53
N GLY A 553 -4.21 39.95 -65.91
CA GLY A 553 -3.98 38.65 -66.55
C GLY A 553 -5.17 37.69 -66.43
N HIS A 554 -4.96 36.43 -66.85
CA HIS A 554 -5.98 35.37 -66.75
C HIS A 554 -6.48 35.14 -65.32
N ARG A 555 -5.59 35.23 -64.31
CA ARG A 555 -5.97 35.13 -62.88
C ARG A 555 -6.96 36.23 -62.48
N ALA A 556 -6.66 37.49 -62.83
CA ALA A 556 -7.53 38.61 -62.50
C ALA A 556 -8.91 38.46 -63.16
N LYS A 557 -8.97 37.98 -64.41
CA LYS A 557 -10.23 37.69 -65.11
C LYS A 557 -11.05 36.59 -64.42
N ARG A 558 -10.37 35.52 -63.99
CA ARG A 558 -11.01 34.45 -63.26
C ARG A 558 -11.55 34.92 -61.91
N ASP A 559 -10.71 35.61 -61.13
CA ASP A 559 -11.10 36.17 -59.84
C ASP A 559 -12.29 37.10 -60.01
N PHE A 560 -12.27 37.96 -61.02
CA PHE A 560 -13.40 38.84 -61.37
C PHE A 560 -14.68 38.06 -61.60
N ARG A 561 -14.64 36.99 -62.41
CA ARG A 561 -15.82 36.14 -62.69
C ARG A 561 -16.36 35.47 -61.43
N VAL A 562 -15.50 34.82 -60.65
CA VAL A 562 -15.94 34.14 -59.42
C VAL A 562 -16.50 35.17 -58.42
N PHE A 563 -15.88 36.34 -58.33
CA PHE A 563 -16.32 37.44 -57.48
C PHE A 563 -17.70 37.96 -57.88
N THR A 564 -17.92 38.27 -59.16
CA THR A 564 -19.21 38.79 -59.64
C THR A 564 -20.32 37.75 -59.53
N ASN A 565 -20.02 36.48 -59.80
CA ASN A 565 -20.97 35.39 -59.57
C ASN A 565 -21.32 35.26 -58.08
N THR A 566 -20.32 35.33 -57.18
CA THR A 566 -20.54 35.27 -55.73
C THR A 566 -21.38 36.45 -55.25
N ALA A 567 -21.08 37.66 -55.73
CA ALA A 567 -21.84 38.86 -55.45
C ALA A 567 -23.30 38.74 -55.93
N HIS A 568 -23.51 38.16 -57.11
CA HIS A 568 -24.85 37.92 -57.65
C HIS A 568 -25.65 36.94 -56.77
N LEU A 569 -25.02 35.87 -56.27
CA LEU A 569 -25.67 34.95 -55.33
C LEU A 569 -26.07 35.64 -54.01
N LEU A 570 -25.32 36.66 -53.58
CA LEU A 570 -25.66 37.53 -52.45
C LEU A 570 -26.76 38.57 -52.80
N GLY A 571 -27.28 38.56 -54.02
CA GLY A 571 -28.29 39.52 -54.49
C GLY A 571 -27.73 40.92 -54.81
N MET A 572 -26.42 41.05 -54.98
CA MET A 572 -25.79 42.31 -55.42
C MET A 572 -26.02 42.52 -56.91
N ASP A 573 -26.25 43.76 -57.32
CA ASP A 573 -26.25 44.11 -58.74
C ASP A 573 -24.83 44.16 -59.30
N GLY A 574 -24.70 44.17 -60.63
CA GLY A 574 -23.38 44.17 -61.29
C GLY A 574 -22.53 45.40 -60.93
N LYS A 575 -23.16 46.55 -60.69
CA LYS A 575 -22.47 47.81 -60.35
C LYS A 575 -21.88 47.75 -58.94
N GLU A 576 -22.65 47.23 -58.00
CA GLU A 576 -22.25 47.00 -56.62
C GLU A 576 -21.12 45.98 -56.53
N ALA A 577 -21.25 44.86 -57.25
CA ALA A 577 -20.20 43.86 -57.35
C ALA A 577 -18.90 44.46 -57.91
N PHE A 578 -18.99 45.23 -58.99
CA PHE A 578 -17.83 45.89 -59.60
C PHE A 578 -17.16 46.88 -58.64
N ARG A 579 -17.94 47.67 -57.90
CA ARG A 579 -17.45 48.58 -56.85
C ARG A 579 -16.61 47.84 -55.79
N TYR A 580 -17.12 46.74 -55.24
CA TYR A 580 -16.38 45.98 -54.24
C TYR A 580 -15.15 45.29 -54.81
N PHE A 581 -15.21 44.82 -56.06
CA PHE A 581 -14.03 44.25 -56.74
C PHE A 581 -12.93 45.29 -56.93
N ILE A 582 -13.27 46.52 -57.34
CA ILE A 582 -12.30 47.60 -57.46
C ILE A 582 -11.65 47.89 -56.12
N PHE A 583 -12.47 48.06 -55.08
CA PHE A 583 -12.01 48.39 -53.75
C PHE A 583 -11.09 47.32 -53.17
N THR A 584 -11.43 46.04 -53.37
CA THR A 584 -10.72 44.92 -52.71
C THR A 584 -9.63 44.27 -53.54
N LYS A 585 -9.63 44.43 -54.88
CA LYS A 585 -8.70 43.71 -55.77
C LYS A 585 -7.87 44.65 -56.63
N ILE A 586 -8.41 45.79 -57.06
CA ILE A 586 -7.76 46.71 -58.01
C ILE A 586 -6.97 47.79 -57.29
N LEU A 587 -7.60 48.59 -56.43
CA LEU A 587 -6.93 49.66 -55.67
C LEU A 587 -5.69 49.18 -54.89
N PRO A 588 -5.70 47.99 -54.25
CA PRO A 588 -4.53 47.52 -53.51
C PRO A 588 -3.30 47.31 -54.41
N ARG A 589 -3.48 47.04 -55.71
CA ARG A 589 -2.37 46.83 -56.65
C ARG A 589 -1.60 48.11 -56.99
N ILE A 590 -2.12 49.28 -56.62
CA ILE A 590 -1.50 50.57 -56.91
C ILE A 590 -0.30 50.78 -56.00
N ARG A 591 0.91 50.76 -56.59
CA ARG A 591 2.18 51.04 -55.90
C ARG A 591 3.20 51.61 -56.88
N PHE A 592 3.77 52.78 -56.58
CA PHE A 592 4.87 53.37 -57.38
C PHE A 592 5.70 54.36 -56.56
N LEU A 593 6.94 54.59 -57.00
CA LEU A 593 7.80 55.64 -56.47
C LEU A 593 7.52 56.95 -57.20
N LYS A 594 7.52 58.07 -56.47
CA LYS A 594 7.24 59.40 -57.04
C LYS A 594 8.33 59.92 -57.96
N ASP A 595 9.57 59.51 -57.73
CA ASP A 595 10.74 59.94 -58.50
C ASP A 595 10.83 59.28 -59.89
N ASP A 596 9.87 58.41 -60.25
CA ASP A 596 9.77 57.87 -61.60
C ASP A 596 9.37 59.01 -62.57
N GLU A 597 10.22 59.29 -63.57
CA GLU A 597 10.04 60.33 -64.62
C GLU A 597 8.72 60.24 -65.43
N GLY A 598 7.85 59.27 -65.14
CA GLY A 598 6.66 58.89 -65.91
C GLY A 598 5.32 59.45 -65.42
N GLY A 599 5.26 60.50 -64.59
CA GLY A 599 3.99 61.17 -64.26
C GLY A 599 2.95 60.29 -63.55
N LYS A 600 3.36 59.18 -62.94
CA LYS A 600 2.48 58.14 -62.35
C LYS A 600 1.49 58.68 -61.31
N GLY A 601 1.94 59.65 -60.51
CA GLY A 601 1.09 60.35 -59.54
C GLY A 601 -0.05 61.11 -60.20
N GLU A 602 0.24 61.84 -61.28
CA GLU A 602 -0.76 62.60 -62.04
C GLU A 602 -1.73 61.67 -62.77
N ALA A 603 -1.23 60.57 -63.35
CA ALA A 603 -2.06 59.54 -63.97
C ALA A 603 -3.03 58.91 -62.96
N LEU A 604 -2.56 58.57 -61.76
CA LEU A 604 -3.41 58.06 -60.68
C LEU A 604 -4.49 59.09 -60.27
N LEU A 605 -4.10 60.35 -60.06
CA LEU A 605 -5.03 61.42 -59.68
C LEU A 605 -6.07 61.68 -60.77
N SER A 606 -5.66 61.67 -62.04
CA SER A 606 -6.56 61.79 -63.19
C SER A 606 -7.57 60.64 -63.23
N TRP A 607 -7.10 59.40 -63.01
CA TRP A 607 -7.95 58.22 -62.97
C TRP A 607 -8.93 58.23 -61.79
N LEU A 608 -8.48 58.55 -60.57
CA LEU A 608 -9.36 58.63 -59.38
C LEU A 608 -10.45 59.71 -59.52
N ASN A 609 -10.12 60.82 -60.19
CA ASN A 609 -11.06 61.92 -60.43
C ASN A 609 -11.91 61.73 -61.71
N ASN A 610 -11.64 60.70 -62.50
CA ASN A 610 -12.40 60.41 -63.72
C ASN A 610 -13.89 60.17 -63.39
N ARG A 611 -14.77 60.83 -64.14
CA ARG A 611 -16.23 60.68 -64.01
C ARG A 611 -16.71 59.26 -64.26
N GLU A 612 -15.94 58.46 -64.99
CA GLU A 612 -16.23 57.04 -65.25
C GLU A 612 -15.81 56.13 -64.09
N VAL A 613 -14.85 56.53 -63.25
CA VAL A 613 -14.32 55.70 -62.14
C VAL A 613 -15.03 56.02 -60.82
N ARG A 614 -15.24 57.31 -60.54
CA ARG A 614 -15.84 57.82 -59.30
C ARG A 614 -17.19 57.16 -58.90
N PRO A 615 -18.12 56.82 -59.83
CA PRO A 615 -19.37 56.14 -59.49
C PRO A 615 -19.19 54.75 -58.87
N TYR A 616 -18.01 54.15 -59.02
CA TYR A 616 -17.68 52.82 -58.52
C TYR A 616 -16.82 52.83 -57.25
N LEU A 617 -16.56 54.01 -56.65
CA LEU A 617 -15.86 54.12 -55.37
C LEU A 617 -16.89 54.18 -54.23
N SER A 618 -16.90 53.17 -53.35
CA SER A 618 -17.68 53.19 -52.11
C SER A 618 -17.22 54.31 -51.16
N PRO A 619 -17.99 54.69 -50.11
CA PRO A 619 -17.55 55.70 -49.15
C PRO A 619 -16.17 55.43 -48.53
N SER A 620 -15.89 54.18 -48.15
CA SER A 620 -14.58 53.77 -47.66
C SER A 620 -13.54 53.85 -48.78
N ALA A 621 -13.85 53.39 -50.00
CA ALA A 621 -12.95 53.52 -51.15
C ALA A 621 -12.65 54.98 -51.51
N GLN A 622 -13.60 55.91 -51.32
CA GLN A 622 -13.39 57.34 -51.51
C GLN A 622 -12.46 57.91 -50.45
N SER A 623 -12.57 57.44 -49.21
CA SER A 623 -11.63 57.80 -48.14
C SER A 623 -10.22 57.34 -48.46
N VAL A 624 -10.07 56.13 -48.99
CA VAL A 624 -8.79 55.62 -49.50
C VAL A 624 -8.31 56.46 -50.69
N ALA A 625 -9.17 56.78 -51.65
CA ALA A 625 -8.80 57.59 -52.81
C ALA A 625 -8.31 58.98 -52.39
N ALA A 626 -8.97 59.59 -51.41
CA ALA A 626 -8.55 60.86 -50.82
C ALA A 626 -7.19 60.73 -50.13
N TRP A 627 -6.98 59.64 -49.39
CA TRP A 627 -5.70 59.35 -48.75
C TRP A 627 -4.57 59.11 -49.76
N LEU A 628 -4.80 58.32 -50.82
CA LEU A 628 -3.85 58.13 -51.93
C LEU A 628 -3.54 59.47 -52.60
N SER A 629 -4.56 60.32 -52.80
CA SER A 629 -4.36 61.65 -53.36
C SER A 629 -3.47 62.52 -52.47
N ALA A 630 -3.69 62.50 -51.16
CA ALA A 630 -2.84 63.19 -50.20
C ALA A 630 -1.42 62.63 -50.20
N GLN A 631 -1.26 61.29 -50.29
CA GLN A 631 0.06 60.68 -50.42
C GLN A 631 0.78 61.14 -51.67
N VAL A 632 0.12 61.25 -52.82
CA VAL A 632 0.73 61.76 -54.06
C VAL A 632 1.22 63.21 -53.87
N SER A 633 0.47 64.04 -53.17
CA SER A 633 0.84 65.44 -52.90
C SER A 633 1.91 65.63 -51.81
N ASP A 634 2.17 64.64 -50.96
CA ASP A 634 3.13 64.75 -49.84
C ASP A 634 4.60 64.59 -50.28
N GLU A 635 5.33 65.69 -50.46
CA GLU A 635 6.73 65.68 -50.92
C GLU A 635 7.68 64.83 -50.07
N LEU A 636 7.36 64.58 -48.79
CA LEU A 636 8.21 63.81 -47.87
C LEU A 636 8.02 62.29 -48.01
N ARG A 637 7.00 61.84 -48.76
CA ARG A 637 6.70 60.42 -48.99
C ARG A 637 7.11 60.00 -50.40
N PRO A 638 8.24 59.29 -50.59
CA PRO A 638 8.70 58.87 -51.92
C PRO A 638 7.91 57.69 -52.49
N LEU A 639 7.24 56.90 -51.66
CA LEU A 639 6.46 55.72 -52.07
C LEU A 639 4.97 55.98 -51.88
N VAL A 640 4.19 55.83 -52.94
CA VAL A 640 2.72 55.83 -52.90
C VAL A 640 2.24 54.39 -52.90
N SER A 641 1.43 54.00 -51.92
CA SER A 641 0.91 52.63 -51.84
C SER A 641 -0.38 52.57 -51.02
N TYR A 642 -1.29 51.63 -51.34
CA TYR A 642 -2.56 51.42 -50.63
C TYR A 642 -2.40 51.02 -49.13
N TRP A 643 -1.21 50.59 -48.71
CA TRP A 643 -1.01 49.76 -47.50
C TRP A 643 -0.27 50.44 -46.36
N ARG A 644 0.33 51.62 -46.61
CA ARG A 644 1.22 52.33 -45.69
C ARG A 644 0.62 53.63 -45.20
#